data_AF-A0A7X8QX13-F1
#
_entry.id   AF-A0A7X8QX13-F1
#
_cell.length_a   1.000
_cell.length_b   1.000
_cell.length_c   1.000
_cell.angle_alpha   90.00
_cell.angle_beta   90.00
_cell.angle_gamma   90.00
#
_symmetry.space_group_name_H-M   'P 1'
#
loop_
_entity.id
_entity.type
_entity.pdbx_description
1 polymer ?
#
loop_
_entity_poly.entity_id
_entity_poly.type
_entity_poly.pdbx_seq_one_letter_code
_entity_poly.pdbx_strand_id
1 'polypeptide(L)'
;TIIAKARALGVMPEFGKAKTNGRKTAVIGGGPAGCAAAAVLAQLGYSVDVYESDGTPGGMCKLIPDSRLNKSVLEDDLLFIKSLGAVNFITGKKVPAAAQLAKKYDSVVVSTGLTQPIALGIPGENSALAWSEYLASSKKYPMKGKTVAVIGGGDVAADCAATAVRAGARHVELIYRRRVCDMPLGQKELDELLAEGVAITERARLASINAKNGKIESLSLVKLEPAKGESSDSRKLVDIPGTGHNRKFDAVIIAIGSRPDCKPSSEKGVFFAGDVANGATTVVEAAAAGKNAALLADAFMRGAKQPKIEKPVKSVCVLSGRRDLPVPVNTEFFGREIKSPFLLSAAPHSDGYDQMKLAYEAGWAGGVMKTAFDGVPIHIPGEYMFAFTQSTYANCDNVSGHPLDRVCREVEKLVREYPDRLTMASTGGPVTGNDDFDRKGWQSNTKKLERAGAMGVEYSLSCPQGGDGTKGDIVSQDPELTAKIIDWVMQVSDPDVPKLFKLTGAVTSVYPVLAAIKEVYKKYPDKKAGITLANSFPTLAFRKGAKKAWEEGVVTGMSGEGVIPISNLTLANAARHQLHISGNGGPMDYKTAANFLALGVQTVQFCTIVMKYGYGIINDLESGLSYMMEERGIGSVKELIGCALPKPITGFMELSPVKKVSSVNEELCMHCGNCTRCPYLAIKLDGRKIPVIDPAKCIGCSICVQKCFSGALSMRKRTAKELSVMEH
;
A
#
# COMPACT_ATOMS: atom_id res chain seq x y z
N THR A 1 17.39 11.96 0.21
CA THR A 1 16.40 10.90 0.49
C THR A 1 14.98 11.43 0.25
N ILE A 2 13.95 10.57 0.20
CA ILE A 2 12.55 11.02 0.11
C ILE A 2 12.18 11.94 1.29
N ILE A 3 12.68 11.64 2.49
CA ILE A 3 12.50 12.45 3.71
C ILE A 3 13.11 13.85 3.54
N ALA A 4 14.36 13.93 3.08
CA ALA A 4 15.00 15.22 2.83
C ALA A 4 14.23 16.06 1.79
N LYS A 5 13.71 15.41 0.74
CA LYS A 5 12.87 16.08 -0.27
C LYS A 5 11.54 16.55 0.32
N ALA A 6 10.88 15.73 1.13
CA ALA A 6 9.63 16.11 1.80
C ALA A 6 9.83 17.31 2.73
N ARG A 7 10.95 17.36 3.48
CA ARG A 7 11.31 18.54 4.29
C ARG A 7 11.59 19.78 3.44
N ALA A 8 12.38 19.65 2.38
CA ALA A 8 12.69 20.77 1.49
C ALA A 8 11.43 21.36 0.84
N LEU A 9 10.43 20.51 0.60
CA LEU A 9 9.12 20.90 0.06
C LEU A 9 8.12 21.36 1.13
N GLY A 10 8.43 21.22 2.43
CA GLY A 10 7.51 21.54 3.52
C GLY A 10 6.31 20.60 3.62
N VAL A 11 6.39 19.37 3.09
CA VAL A 11 5.29 18.39 3.01
C VAL A 11 5.50 17.18 3.93
N MET A 12 6.24 17.35 5.01
CA MET A 12 6.37 16.28 6.02
C MET A 12 5.00 16.03 6.67
N PRO A 13 4.56 14.77 6.82
CA PRO A 13 3.29 14.46 7.46
C PRO A 13 3.23 15.05 8.87
N GLU A 14 2.15 15.76 9.18
CA GLU A 14 1.89 16.22 10.54
C GLU A 14 1.45 15.05 11.41
N PHE A 15 2.16 14.81 12.51
CA PHE A 15 1.75 13.88 13.55
C PHE A 15 1.16 14.65 14.74
N GLY A 16 -0.04 14.25 15.15
CA GLY A 16 -0.65 14.72 16.39
C GLY A 16 0.26 14.41 17.58
N LYS A 17 0.60 15.44 18.35
CA LYS A 17 1.35 15.26 19.60
C LYS A 17 0.38 14.86 20.71
N ALA A 18 0.57 13.70 21.29
CA ALA A 18 -0.27 13.23 22.39
C ALA A 18 -0.04 14.10 23.65
N LYS A 19 -1.14 14.46 24.33
CA LYS A 19 -1.08 15.07 25.66
C LYS A 19 -0.63 14.03 26.68
N THR A 20 0.16 14.44 27.67
CA THR A 20 0.64 13.52 28.70
C THR A 20 -0.50 13.06 29.59
N ASN A 21 -0.60 11.76 29.87
CA ASN A 21 -1.59 11.14 30.73
C ASN A 21 -1.18 11.11 32.22
N GLY A 22 -0.09 11.80 32.57
CA GLY A 22 0.46 11.87 33.93
C GLY A 22 1.33 10.68 34.36
N ARG A 23 1.42 9.62 33.55
CA ARG A 23 2.17 8.40 33.86
C ARG A 23 3.52 8.35 33.17
N LYS A 24 4.46 7.60 33.77
CA LYS A 24 5.85 7.54 33.32
C LYS A 24 6.28 6.11 33.05
N THR A 25 6.98 5.91 31.95
CA THR A 25 7.56 4.61 31.56
C THR A 25 9.03 4.78 31.19
N ALA A 26 9.82 3.75 31.46
CA ALA A 26 11.23 3.73 31.09
C ALA A 26 11.48 2.72 29.96
N VAL A 27 12.38 3.08 29.05
CA VAL A 27 12.90 2.19 28.01
C VAL A 27 14.41 2.05 28.21
N ILE A 28 14.93 0.84 28.26
CA ILE A 28 16.36 0.57 28.39
C ILE A 28 16.91 0.14 27.02
N GLY A 29 17.80 0.94 26.46
CA GLY A 29 18.40 0.78 25.13
C GLY A 29 17.71 1.68 24.10
N GLY A 30 18.47 2.56 23.45
CA GLY A 30 18.01 3.50 22.44
C GLY A 30 18.10 2.96 21.00
N GLY A 31 18.12 1.63 20.83
CA GLY A 31 18.10 0.98 19.50
C GLY A 31 16.71 0.96 18.85
N PRO A 32 16.55 0.29 17.68
CA PRO A 32 15.28 0.27 16.93
C PRO A 32 14.07 -0.17 17.75
N ALA A 33 14.21 -1.22 18.56
CA ALA A 33 13.14 -1.72 19.43
C ALA A 33 12.75 -0.70 20.50
N GLY A 34 13.72 -0.10 21.19
CA GLY A 34 13.45 0.89 22.22
C GLY A 34 12.86 2.19 21.64
N CYS A 35 13.38 2.63 20.51
CA CYS A 35 12.85 3.73 19.71
C CYS A 35 11.38 3.52 19.32
N ALA A 36 11.03 2.34 18.81
CA ALA A 36 9.66 2.00 18.43
C ALA A 36 8.72 1.87 19.63
N ALA A 37 9.20 1.29 20.74
CA ALA A 37 8.45 1.24 21.99
C ALA A 37 8.16 2.64 22.53
N ALA A 38 9.18 3.51 22.54
CA ALA A 38 9.05 4.90 22.97
C ALA A 38 8.07 5.68 22.09
N ALA A 39 8.12 5.50 20.76
CA ALA A 39 7.18 6.13 19.84
C ALA A 39 5.72 5.76 20.15
N VAL A 40 5.42 4.48 20.35
CA VAL A 40 4.05 4.01 20.68
C VAL A 40 3.61 4.52 22.05
N LEU A 41 4.45 4.37 23.09
CA LEU A 41 4.09 4.80 24.44
C LEU A 41 3.90 6.32 24.53
N ALA A 42 4.77 7.10 23.89
CA ALA A 42 4.62 8.56 23.85
C ALA A 42 3.33 8.98 23.16
N GLN A 43 2.94 8.29 22.08
CA GLN A 43 1.70 8.52 21.34
C GLN A 43 0.43 8.08 22.11
N LEU A 44 0.57 7.17 23.07
CA LEU A 44 -0.46 6.84 24.05
C LEU A 44 -0.48 7.80 25.26
N GLY A 45 0.37 8.83 25.26
CA GLY A 45 0.40 9.90 26.27
C GLY A 45 1.35 9.64 27.45
N TYR A 46 2.13 8.57 27.45
CA TYR A 46 3.10 8.34 28.53
C TYR A 46 4.31 9.27 28.38
N SER A 47 4.89 9.71 29.50
CA SER A 47 6.23 10.30 29.49
C SER A 47 7.26 9.18 29.47
N VAL A 48 8.10 9.15 28.44
CA VAL A 48 9.04 8.06 28.17
C VAL A 48 10.47 8.53 28.37
N ASP A 49 11.16 7.95 29.35
CA ASP A 49 12.61 8.11 29.53
C ASP A 49 13.34 6.93 28.89
N VAL A 50 14.09 7.20 27.82
CA VAL A 50 14.91 6.20 27.10
C VAL A 50 16.34 6.28 27.61
N TYR A 51 16.77 5.28 28.38
CA TYR A 51 18.12 5.15 28.90
C TYR A 51 19.03 4.49 27.86
N GLU A 52 20.07 5.18 27.42
CA GLU A 52 21.07 4.70 26.46
C GLU A 52 22.45 4.67 27.14
N SER A 53 23.16 3.55 27.00
CA SER A 53 24.50 3.39 27.56
C SER A 53 25.54 4.20 26.79
N ASP A 54 25.37 4.35 25.48
CA ASP A 54 26.27 5.13 24.62
C ASP A 54 26.00 6.64 24.71
N GLY A 55 26.93 7.45 24.19
CA GLY A 55 26.75 8.91 24.12
C GLY A 55 25.61 9.37 23.20
N THR A 56 25.10 8.51 22.31
CA THR A 56 24.00 8.81 21.39
C THR A 56 23.09 7.59 21.18
N PRO A 57 21.77 7.79 20.99
CA PRO A 57 20.83 6.69 20.67
C PRO A 57 21.03 6.19 19.23
N GLY A 58 20.33 5.10 18.88
CA GLY A 58 20.38 4.46 17.56
C GLY A 58 20.89 3.01 17.61
N GLY A 59 21.45 2.56 18.74
CA GLY A 59 21.92 1.18 18.94
C GLY A 59 22.84 0.68 17.82
N MET A 60 22.67 -0.58 17.41
CA MET A 60 23.49 -1.21 16.36
C MET A 60 23.32 -0.58 14.97
N CYS A 61 22.25 0.19 14.70
CA CYS A 61 22.12 0.92 13.44
C CYS A 61 23.27 1.92 13.23
N LYS A 62 23.91 2.39 14.31
CA LYS A 62 25.11 3.23 14.23
C LYS A 62 26.32 2.48 13.65
N LEU A 63 26.36 1.15 13.76
CA LEU A 63 27.47 0.31 13.31
C LEU A 63 27.34 -0.12 11.83
N ILE A 64 26.16 0.00 11.24
CA ILE A 64 25.93 -0.28 9.81
C ILE A 64 26.73 0.73 8.96
N PRO A 65 27.48 0.34 7.92
CA PRO A 65 28.23 1.29 7.09
C PRO A 65 27.35 2.36 6.42
N ASP A 66 27.89 3.57 6.22
CA ASP A 66 27.15 4.70 5.60
C ASP A 66 26.66 4.41 4.18
N SER A 67 27.34 3.53 3.45
CA SER A 67 26.92 3.07 2.12
C SER A 67 25.62 2.29 2.14
N ARG A 68 25.26 1.68 3.29
CA ARG A 68 24.00 0.94 3.50
C ARG A 68 22.98 1.78 4.28
N LEU A 69 23.42 2.44 5.36
CA LEU A 69 22.58 3.29 6.19
C LEU A 69 23.32 4.58 6.57
N ASN A 70 23.11 5.62 5.78
CA ASN A 70 23.61 6.96 6.04
C ASN A 70 23.09 7.46 7.40
N LYS A 71 24.00 7.87 8.29
CA LYS A 71 23.63 8.32 9.65
C LYS A 71 22.69 9.51 9.69
N SER A 72 22.66 10.36 8.67
CA SER A 72 21.67 11.46 8.62
C SER A 72 20.23 10.94 8.62
N VAL A 73 19.98 9.75 8.04
CA VAL A 73 18.64 9.13 8.04
C VAL A 73 18.28 8.63 9.45
N LEU A 74 19.24 8.04 10.15
CA LEU A 74 19.04 7.61 11.53
C LEU A 74 18.79 8.80 12.46
N GLU A 75 19.53 9.89 12.29
CA GLU A 75 19.30 11.15 13.01
C GLU A 75 17.90 11.70 12.75
N ASP A 76 17.44 11.66 11.49
CA ASP A 76 16.09 12.06 11.09
C ASP A 76 15.00 11.24 11.78
N ASP A 77 15.18 9.91 11.85
CA ASP A 77 14.25 9.01 12.54
C ASP A 77 14.22 9.29 14.06
N LEU A 78 15.37 9.55 14.68
CA LEU A 78 15.47 9.89 16.11
C LEU A 78 14.79 11.23 16.43
N LEU A 79 14.97 12.23 15.57
CA LEU A 79 14.28 13.52 15.67
C LEU A 79 12.77 13.36 15.51
N PHE A 80 12.33 12.54 14.55
CA PHE A 80 10.93 12.20 14.38
C PHE A 80 10.36 11.57 15.65
N ILE A 81 11.02 10.55 16.24
CA ILE A 81 10.56 9.91 17.48
C ILE A 81 10.45 10.90 18.62
N LYS A 82 11.42 11.81 18.78
CA LYS A 82 11.39 12.86 19.79
C LYS A 82 10.20 13.82 19.59
N SER A 83 9.78 14.04 18.35
CA SER A 83 8.65 14.91 18.03
C SER A 83 7.28 14.31 18.38
N LEU A 84 7.17 12.98 18.52
CA LEU A 84 5.90 12.27 18.69
C LEU A 84 5.24 12.50 20.07
N GLY A 85 5.95 12.99 21.07
CA GLY A 85 5.38 13.15 22.40
C GLY A 85 6.42 13.53 23.45
N ALA A 86 6.20 13.11 24.68
CA ALA A 86 7.14 13.31 25.78
C ALA A 86 8.19 12.19 25.78
N VAL A 87 9.12 12.22 24.82
CA VAL A 87 10.27 11.30 24.75
C VAL A 87 11.54 12.02 25.15
N ASN A 88 12.25 11.47 26.14
CA ASN A 88 13.51 12.00 26.63
C ASN A 88 14.61 10.94 26.52
N PHE A 89 15.68 11.24 25.79
CA PHE A 89 16.84 10.36 25.68
C PHE A 89 17.87 10.72 26.76
N ILE A 90 18.15 9.77 27.65
CA ILE A 90 19.14 9.88 28.71
C ILE A 90 20.36 9.04 28.29
N THR A 91 21.32 9.68 27.64
CA THR A 91 22.52 9.05 27.07
C THR A 91 23.66 8.93 28.08
N GLY A 92 24.64 8.07 27.78
CA GLY A 92 25.82 7.84 28.62
C GLY A 92 25.50 7.16 29.96
N LYS A 93 24.32 6.54 30.10
CA LYS A 93 23.82 5.99 31.36
C LYS A 93 23.41 4.53 31.20
N LYS A 94 24.31 3.63 31.62
CA LYS A 94 24.02 2.19 31.70
C LYS A 94 23.08 1.90 32.88
N VAL A 95 22.01 1.17 32.62
CA VAL A 95 21.09 0.68 33.66
C VAL A 95 21.46 -0.77 34.01
N PRO A 96 21.91 -1.06 35.25
CA PRO A 96 22.38 -2.41 35.59
C PRO A 96 21.26 -3.45 35.70
N ALA A 97 20.08 -3.05 36.19
CA ALA A 97 18.94 -3.95 36.39
C ALA A 97 17.61 -3.23 36.19
N ALA A 98 16.73 -3.81 35.38
CA ALA A 98 15.39 -3.27 35.09
C ALA A 98 14.54 -3.09 36.37
N ALA A 99 14.67 -4.00 37.34
CA ALA A 99 14.01 -3.96 38.64
C ALA A 99 14.20 -2.63 39.40
N GLN A 100 15.34 -1.95 39.20
CA GLN A 100 15.60 -0.66 39.84
C GLN A 100 14.70 0.44 39.29
N LEU A 101 14.38 0.38 38.00
CA LEU A 101 13.48 1.32 37.34
C LEU A 101 12.01 0.94 37.56
N ALA A 102 11.69 -0.35 37.69
CA ALA A 102 10.33 -0.81 37.97
C ALA A 102 9.75 -0.26 39.30
N LYS A 103 10.60 0.21 40.22
CA LYS A 103 10.19 0.90 41.46
C LYS A 103 9.85 2.38 41.25
N LYS A 104 10.29 2.99 40.14
CA LYS A 104 10.18 4.44 39.86
C LYS A 104 9.25 4.77 38.69
N TYR A 105 9.00 3.79 37.82
CA TYR A 105 8.19 3.93 36.63
C TYR A 105 7.02 2.96 36.67
N ASP A 106 5.92 3.32 36.02
CA ASP A 106 4.73 2.48 35.90
C ASP A 106 4.98 1.19 35.11
N SER A 107 5.95 1.23 34.18
CA SER A 107 6.43 0.08 33.40
C SER A 107 7.85 0.32 32.90
N VAL A 108 8.53 -0.78 32.55
CA VAL A 108 9.87 -0.76 31.96
C VAL A 108 9.92 -1.66 30.73
N VAL A 109 10.39 -1.14 29.60
CA VAL A 109 10.69 -1.93 28.40
C VAL A 109 12.21 -2.10 28.26
N VAL A 110 12.68 -3.33 28.19
CA VAL A 110 14.08 -3.70 28.04
C VAL A 110 14.37 -4.08 26.59
N SER A 111 15.24 -3.32 25.95
CA SER A 111 15.61 -3.45 24.54
C SER A 111 17.11 -3.22 24.32
N THR A 112 17.95 -3.78 25.20
CA THR A 112 19.41 -3.62 25.17
C THR A 112 20.07 -4.30 23.98
N GLY A 113 19.39 -5.23 23.32
CA GLY A 113 19.90 -5.98 22.18
C GLY A 113 20.94 -7.03 22.58
N LEU A 114 21.87 -7.33 21.67
CA LEU A 114 22.92 -8.34 21.86
C LEU A 114 24.29 -7.68 22.04
N THR A 115 24.63 -7.31 23.27
CA THR A 115 25.81 -6.45 23.54
C THR A 115 27.10 -7.21 23.81
N GLN A 116 27.08 -8.54 23.96
CA GLN A 116 28.28 -9.34 24.28
C GLN A 116 28.75 -10.15 23.07
N PRO A 117 29.85 -9.77 22.38
CA PRO A 117 30.40 -10.56 21.27
C PRO A 117 30.69 -11.99 21.68
N ILE A 118 30.37 -12.94 20.80
CA ILE A 118 30.65 -14.36 21.04
C ILE A 118 32.15 -14.61 20.82
N ALA A 119 32.80 -15.20 21.83
CA ALA A 119 34.16 -15.72 21.71
C ALA A 119 34.17 -17.11 21.03
N LEU A 120 35.16 -17.35 20.19
CA LEU A 120 35.49 -18.64 19.58
C LEU A 120 36.10 -19.61 20.60
N GLY A 121 36.81 -19.11 21.61
CA GLY A 121 37.48 -19.93 22.63
C GLY A 121 38.69 -20.68 22.07
N ILE A 122 39.43 -20.07 21.14
CA ILE A 122 40.57 -20.68 20.46
C ILE A 122 41.91 -20.09 20.91
N PRO A 123 43.03 -20.84 20.79
CA PRO A 123 44.35 -20.29 21.07
C PRO A 123 44.66 -19.06 20.21
N GLY A 124 45.16 -18.00 20.85
CA GLY A 124 45.55 -16.74 20.19
C GLY A 124 44.41 -15.77 19.86
N GLU A 125 43.16 -16.08 20.23
CA GLU A 125 41.96 -15.26 19.94
C GLU A 125 42.11 -13.77 20.31
N ASN A 126 42.80 -13.46 21.42
CA ASN A 126 43.03 -12.09 21.89
C ASN A 126 43.80 -11.20 20.89
N SER A 127 44.39 -11.78 19.84
CA SER A 127 45.07 -11.03 18.77
C SER A 127 44.11 -10.56 17.66
N ALA A 128 42.85 -11.00 17.69
CA ALA A 128 41.81 -10.60 16.74
C ALA A 128 40.98 -9.42 17.25
N LEU A 129 40.37 -8.69 16.32
CA LEU A 129 39.42 -7.62 16.61
C LEU A 129 38.01 -8.20 16.75
N ALA A 130 37.28 -7.79 17.78
CA ALA A 130 35.84 -8.05 17.83
C ALA A 130 35.10 -7.16 16.83
N TRP A 131 34.08 -7.69 16.16
CA TRP A 131 33.34 -6.94 15.13
C TRP A 131 32.77 -5.60 15.63
N SER A 132 32.25 -5.54 16.86
CA SER A 132 31.62 -4.32 17.39
C SER A 132 32.64 -3.20 17.56
N GLU A 133 33.84 -3.55 18.05
CA GLU A 133 34.96 -2.63 18.21
C GLU A 133 35.45 -2.12 16.85
N TYR A 134 35.58 -3.02 15.88
CA TYR A 134 36.02 -2.67 14.53
C TYR A 134 35.00 -1.75 13.82
N LEU A 135 33.71 -2.07 13.82
CA LEU A 135 32.72 -1.24 13.15
C LEU A 135 32.50 0.11 13.86
N ALA A 136 32.55 0.14 15.21
CA ALA A 136 32.40 1.38 15.97
C ALA A 136 33.58 2.36 15.81
N SER A 137 34.76 1.86 15.44
CA SER A 137 35.99 2.68 15.42
C SER A 137 36.95 2.23 14.31
N SER A 138 36.44 1.93 13.12
CA SER A 138 37.22 1.36 12.01
C SER A 138 38.47 2.17 11.65
N LYS A 139 38.40 3.50 11.77
CA LYS A 139 39.53 4.43 11.55
C LYS A 139 40.72 4.20 12.49
N LYS A 140 40.51 3.61 13.67
CA LYS A 140 41.60 3.25 14.61
C LYS A 140 42.39 2.01 14.14
N TYR A 141 41.82 1.22 13.23
CA TYR A 141 42.40 -0.02 12.73
C TYR A 141 42.71 0.12 11.24
N PRO A 142 43.86 0.72 10.87
CA PRO A 142 44.19 0.93 9.47
C PRO A 142 44.35 -0.41 8.74
N MET A 143 43.55 -0.60 7.69
CA MET A 143 43.55 -1.80 6.84
C MET A 143 44.30 -1.61 5.52
N LYS A 144 44.72 -0.38 5.19
CA LYS A 144 45.38 -0.07 3.92
C LYS A 144 46.56 -0.99 3.64
N GLY A 145 46.54 -1.70 2.51
CA GLY A 145 47.58 -2.62 2.06
C GLY A 145 47.64 -3.98 2.76
N LYS A 146 46.82 -4.21 3.81
CA LYS A 146 46.80 -5.44 4.60
C LYS A 146 45.99 -6.56 3.95
N THR A 147 46.29 -7.80 4.30
CA THR A 147 45.40 -8.95 4.10
C THR A 147 44.55 -9.19 5.35
N VAL A 148 43.23 -9.24 5.21
CA VAL A 148 42.28 -9.27 6.33
C VAL A 148 41.41 -10.52 6.26
N ALA A 149 41.35 -11.28 7.35
CA ALA A 149 40.40 -12.38 7.52
C ALA A 149 39.20 -11.92 8.35
N VAL A 150 37.98 -12.17 7.86
CA VAL A 150 36.73 -11.94 8.59
C VAL A 150 36.09 -13.29 8.90
N ILE A 151 35.94 -13.62 10.18
CA ILE A 151 35.37 -14.89 10.62
C ILE A 151 33.87 -14.71 10.84
N GLY A 152 33.04 -15.33 10.00
CA GLY A 152 31.59 -15.17 10.04
C GLY A 152 30.96 -15.29 8.67
N GLY A 153 29.64 -15.14 8.57
CA GLY A 153 28.95 -15.19 7.28
C GLY A 153 27.56 -14.54 7.22
N GLY A 154 27.21 -13.75 8.24
CA GLY A 154 25.97 -12.94 8.23
C GLY A 154 26.24 -11.47 7.94
N ASP A 155 25.21 -10.64 8.09
CA ASP A 155 25.26 -9.19 7.81
C ASP A 155 26.45 -8.47 8.45
N VAL A 156 26.75 -8.76 9.72
CA VAL A 156 27.87 -8.14 10.43
C VAL A 156 29.23 -8.51 9.81
N ALA A 157 29.39 -9.74 9.34
CA ALA A 157 30.62 -10.18 8.68
C ALA A 157 30.75 -9.50 7.30
N ALA A 158 29.64 -9.35 6.58
CA ALA A 158 29.57 -8.60 5.34
C ALA A 158 29.98 -7.13 5.55
N ASP A 159 29.43 -6.47 6.57
CA ASP A 159 29.76 -5.08 6.91
C ASP A 159 31.23 -4.91 7.30
N CYS A 160 31.79 -5.85 8.07
CA CYS A 160 33.22 -5.85 8.40
C CYS A 160 34.09 -5.99 7.13
N ALA A 161 33.73 -6.92 6.24
CA ALA A 161 34.47 -7.16 5.01
C ALA A 161 34.43 -5.94 4.09
N ALA A 162 33.25 -5.40 3.81
CA ALA A 162 33.09 -4.22 2.96
C ALA A 162 33.77 -2.97 3.57
N THR A 163 33.74 -2.82 4.89
CA THR A 163 34.47 -1.74 5.59
C THR A 163 35.98 -1.89 5.42
N ALA A 164 36.51 -3.12 5.50
CA ALA A 164 37.93 -3.39 5.30
C ALA A 164 38.38 -3.13 3.85
N VAL A 165 37.56 -3.52 2.86
CA VAL A 165 37.81 -3.22 1.43
C VAL A 165 37.90 -1.71 1.22
N ARG A 166 36.91 -0.95 1.71
CA ARG A 166 36.87 0.52 1.56
C ARG A 166 37.99 1.23 2.31
N ALA A 167 38.51 0.64 3.38
CA ALA A 167 39.70 1.10 4.09
C ALA A 167 41.02 0.81 3.33
N GLY A 168 40.94 0.22 2.13
CA GLY A 168 42.07 -0.01 1.24
C GLY A 168 42.82 -1.32 1.50
N ALA A 169 42.18 -2.31 2.12
CA ALA A 169 42.77 -3.64 2.26
C ALA A 169 43.20 -4.20 0.90
N ARG A 170 44.38 -4.81 0.83
CA ARG A 170 44.87 -5.45 -0.40
C ARG A 170 44.08 -6.71 -0.72
N HIS A 171 43.63 -7.42 0.31
CA HIS A 171 42.83 -8.63 0.18
C HIS A 171 41.95 -8.78 1.41
N VAL A 172 40.68 -9.11 1.21
CA VAL A 172 39.74 -9.43 2.28
C VAL A 172 39.16 -10.80 2.00
N GLU A 173 39.22 -11.68 2.99
CA GLU A 173 38.67 -13.02 2.91
C GLU A 173 37.70 -13.27 4.05
N LEU A 174 36.47 -13.63 3.71
CA LEU A 174 35.44 -14.06 4.64
C LEU A 174 35.53 -15.58 4.80
N ILE A 175 35.75 -16.03 6.03
CA ILE A 175 35.91 -17.45 6.37
C ILE A 175 34.65 -17.90 7.10
N TYR A 176 33.88 -18.77 6.42
CA TYR A 176 32.59 -19.24 6.89
C TYR A 176 32.58 -20.75 7.10
N ARG A 177 32.00 -21.16 8.23
CA ARG A 177 31.96 -22.57 8.63
C ARG A 177 31.03 -23.42 7.78
N ARG A 178 29.98 -22.86 7.15
CA ARG A 178 29.03 -23.62 6.31
C ARG A 178 29.25 -23.30 4.84
N ARG A 179 28.36 -23.74 3.95
CA ARG A 179 28.43 -23.41 2.52
C ARG A 179 28.00 -21.97 2.29
N VAL A 180 28.41 -21.38 1.17
CA VAL A 180 27.94 -20.06 0.73
C VAL A 180 26.42 -20.02 0.66
N CYS A 181 25.77 -21.07 0.14
CA CYS A 181 24.30 -21.15 0.07
C CYS A 181 23.60 -21.26 1.44
N ASP A 182 24.33 -21.50 2.52
CA ASP A 182 23.79 -21.53 3.90
C ASP A 182 24.04 -20.20 4.65
N MET A 183 24.65 -19.19 4.01
CA MET A 183 24.93 -17.89 4.64
C MET A 183 23.62 -17.17 5.02
N PRO A 184 23.52 -16.64 6.26
CA PRO A 184 22.41 -15.78 6.67
C PRO A 184 22.62 -14.36 6.13
N LEU A 185 22.72 -14.24 4.81
CA LEU A 185 22.95 -13.00 4.07
C LEU A 185 22.04 -13.00 2.83
N GLY A 186 21.46 -11.85 2.49
CA GLY A 186 20.66 -11.72 1.27
C GLY A 186 21.50 -11.91 0.02
N GLN A 187 20.88 -12.42 -1.07
CA GLN A 187 21.59 -12.66 -2.34
C GLN A 187 22.22 -11.37 -2.89
N LYS A 188 21.50 -10.24 -2.78
CA LYS A 188 21.98 -8.94 -3.22
C LYS A 188 23.26 -8.53 -2.47
N GLU A 189 23.27 -8.64 -1.15
CA GLU A 189 24.43 -8.31 -0.32
C GLU A 189 25.62 -9.25 -0.62
N LEU A 190 25.36 -10.53 -0.89
CA LEU A 190 26.40 -11.47 -1.32
C LEU A 190 27.01 -11.07 -2.67
N ASP A 191 26.18 -10.73 -3.66
CA ASP A 191 26.64 -10.29 -4.98
C ASP A 191 27.48 -9.01 -4.90
N GLU A 192 27.07 -8.06 -4.04
CA GLU A 192 27.82 -6.83 -3.77
C GLU A 192 29.21 -7.12 -3.16
N LEU A 193 29.31 -8.02 -2.17
CA LEU A 193 30.60 -8.41 -1.59
C LEU A 193 31.56 -9.02 -2.63
N LEU A 194 31.03 -9.91 -3.49
CA LEU A 194 31.81 -10.57 -4.53
C LEU A 194 32.26 -9.55 -5.58
N ALA A 195 31.39 -8.60 -5.97
CA ALA A 195 31.73 -7.52 -6.88
C ALA A 195 32.80 -6.56 -6.32
N GLU A 196 32.84 -6.38 -5.00
CA GLU A 196 33.90 -5.63 -4.29
C GLU A 196 35.21 -6.43 -4.14
N GLY A 197 35.26 -7.68 -4.61
CA GLY A 197 36.46 -8.52 -4.58
C GLY A 197 36.72 -9.24 -3.27
N VAL A 198 35.71 -9.37 -2.39
CA VAL A 198 35.82 -10.15 -1.16
C VAL A 198 35.85 -11.64 -1.51
N ALA A 199 36.94 -12.32 -1.12
CA ALA A 199 37.04 -13.77 -1.27
C ALA A 199 36.21 -14.48 -0.17
N ILE A 200 35.67 -15.66 -0.48
CA ILE A 200 34.92 -16.46 0.50
C ILE A 200 35.54 -17.86 0.57
N THR A 201 36.01 -18.24 1.75
CA THR A 201 36.32 -19.64 2.08
C THR A 201 35.13 -20.22 2.83
N GLU A 202 34.42 -21.14 2.19
CA GLU A 202 33.38 -21.94 2.82
C GLU A 202 33.92 -23.23 3.46
N ARG A 203 33.08 -23.84 4.31
CA ARG A 203 33.37 -25.09 5.03
C ARG A 203 34.73 -25.08 5.72
N ALA A 204 35.06 -23.96 6.36
CA ALA A 204 36.28 -23.84 7.15
C ALA A 204 36.02 -23.10 8.45
N ARG A 205 36.76 -23.49 9.49
CA ARG A 205 36.81 -22.73 10.74
C ARG A 205 38.24 -22.34 11.08
N LEU A 206 38.35 -21.26 11.86
CA LEU A 206 39.58 -20.84 12.49
C LEU A 206 39.84 -21.74 13.72
N ALA A 207 40.98 -22.43 13.74
CA ALA A 207 41.38 -23.32 14.83
C ALA A 207 42.32 -22.65 15.83
N SER A 208 43.23 -21.79 15.37
CA SER A 208 44.09 -20.96 16.22
C SER A 208 44.63 -19.74 15.44
N ILE A 209 45.06 -18.73 16.18
CA ILE A 209 45.77 -17.55 15.67
C ILE A 209 47.21 -17.61 16.17
N ASN A 210 48.16 -17.74 15.24
CA ASN A 210 49.58 -17.75 15.57
C ASN A 210 50.10 -16.31 15.56
N ALA A 211 50.28 -15.74 16.76
CA ALA A 211 50.76 -14.38 16.93
C ALA A 211 52.06 -14.34 17.73
N LYS A 212 52.99 -13.47 17.34
CA LYS A 212 54.27 -13.24 18.00
C LYS A 212 54.49 -11.74 18.18
N ASN A 213 54.84 -11.32 19.40
CA ASN A 213 55.04 -9.90 19.76
C ASN A 213 53.86 -8.99 19.35
N GLY A 214 52.63 -9.47 19.49
CA GLY A 214 51.42 -8.72 19.12
C GLY A 214 51.14 -8.61 17.62
N LYS A 215 51.91 -9.30 16.76
CA LYS A 215 51.67 -9.37 15.31
C LYS A 215 51.19 -10.77 14.92
N ILE A 216 50.16 -10.82 14.07
CA ILE A 216 49.65 -12.07 13.51
C ILE A 216 50.62 -12.55 12.44
N GLU A 217 51.13 -13.78 12.57
CA GLU A 217 51.98 -14.41 11.55
C GLU A 217 51.16 -15.28 10.60
N SER A 218 50.20 -16.05 11.13
CA SER A 218 49.31 -16.90 10.35
C SER A 218 48.07 -17.34 11.14
N LEU A 219 47.07 -17.82 10.40
CA LEU A 219 45.86 -18.45 10.93
C LEU A 219 45.86 -19.93 10.59
N SER A 220 45.60 -20.78 11.57
CA SER A 220 45.42 -22.22 11.35
C SER A 220 43.96 -22.49 11.02
N LEU A 221 43.69 -22.90 9.79
CA LEU A 221 42.35 -23.18 9.28
C LEU A 221 42.16 -24.69 9.12
N VAL A 222 40.96 -25.18 9.44
CA VAL A 222 40.58 -26.59 9.30
C VAL A 222 39.32 -26.68 8.43
N LYS A 223 39.30 -27.62 7.49
CA LYS A 223 38.11 -27.88 6.66
C LYS A 223 37.07 -28.67 7.44
N LEU A 224 35.82 -28.42 7.11
CA LEU A 224 34.65 -28.99 7.77
C LEU A 224 33.83 -29.84 6.81
N GLU A 225 33.28 -30.94 7.33
CA GLU A 225 32.30 -31.78 6.63
C GLU A 225 31.06 -32.03 7.50
N PRO A 226 29.90 -32.37 6.90
CA PRO A 226 28.73 -32.80 7.66
C PRO A 226 29.03 -34.00 8.56
N ALA A 227 28.52 -33.98 9.78
CA ALA A 227 28.59 -35.16 10.65
C ALA A 227 27.86 -36.35 10.00
N LYS A 228 28.37 -37.57 10.24
CA LYS A 228 27.80 -38.80 9.68
C LYS A 228 26.31 -38.93 10.06
N GLY A 229 25.44 -39.03 9.06
CA GLY A 229 23.98 -39.14 9.25
C GLY A 229 23.22 -37.80 9.38
N GLU A 230 23.90 -36.67 9.29
CA GLU A 230 23.34 -35.33 9.53
C GLU A 230 23.46 -34.41 8.30
N SER A 231 23.42 -34.98 7.08
CA SER A 231 23.60 -34.22 5.82
C SER A 231 22.54 -33.14 5.57
N SER A 232 21.41 -33.19 6.28
CA SER A 232 20.32 -32.23 6.19
C SER A 232 20.46 -31.01 7.12
N ASP A 233 21.24 -31.07 8.21
CA ASP A 233 21.49 -29.92 9.09
C ASP A 233 22.88 -29.30 8.83
N SER A 234 22.89 -28.19 8.10
CA SER A 234 24.12 -27.46 7.74
C SER A 234 24.92 -26.93 8.94
N ARG A 235 24.38 -27.01 10.16
CA ARG A 235 25.06 -26.58 11.40
C ARG A 235 25.91 -27.69 12.03
N LYS A 236 25.59 -28.96 11.77
CA LYS A 236 26.29 -30.11 12.37
C LYS A 236 27.50 -30.49 11.53
N LEU A 237 28.60 -29.82 11.81
CA LEU A 237 29.86 -29.98 11.08
C LEU A 237 30.97 -30.47 12.01
N VAL A 238 31.81 -31.36 11.47
CA VAL A 238 33.01 -31.90 12.12
C VAL A 238 34.25 -31.56 11.32
N ASP A 239 35.40 -31.55 11.99
CA ASP A 239 36.70 -31.34 11.35
C ASP A 239 37.02 -32.51 10.42
N ILE A 240 37.60 -32.19 9.26
CA ILE A 240 38.21 -33.19 8.38
C ILE A 240 39.68 -33.36 8.82
N PRO A 241 40.06 -34.52 9.39
CA PRO A 241 41.43 -34.75 9.85
C PRO A 241 42.46 -34.54 8.72
N GLY A 242 43.62 -33.97 9.04
CA GLY A 242 44.71 -33.74 8.08
C GLY A 242 44.54 -32.51 7.18
N THR A 243 43.43 -31.77 7.27
CA THR A 243 43.19 -30.56 6.44
C THR A 243 43.67 -29.25 7.08
N GLY A 244 44.25 -29.34 8.28
CA GLY A 244 44.82 -28.20 8.99
C GLY A 244 45.95 -27.54 8.20
N HIS A 245 45.81 -26.25 7.88
CA HIS A 245 46.84 -25.50 7.16
C HIS A 245 46.94 -24.06 7.66
N ASN A 246 48.13 -23.48 7.53
CA ASN A 246 48.39 -22.10 7.94
C ASN A 246 48.26 -21.14 6.75
N ARG A 247 47.47 -20.08 6.90
CA ARG A 247 47.30 -19.01 5.91
C ARG A 247 47.71 -17.66 6.50
N LYS A 248 48.47 -16.85 5.75
CA LYS A 248 49.01 -15.58 6.23
C LYS A 248 47.97 -14.46 6.15
N PHE A 249 47.73 -13.78 7.26
CA PHE A 249 46.88 -12.60 7.38
C PHE A 249 47.51 -11.56 8.28
N ASP A 250 47.35 -10.28 7.95
CA ASP A 250 47.84 -9.17 8.76
C ASP A 250 46.83 -8.74 9.84
N ALA A 251 45.54 -9.02 9.64
CA ALA A 251 44.46 -8.70 10.58
C ALA A 251 43.35 -9.76 10.57
N VAL A 252 42.69 -9.95 11.71
CA VAL A 252 41.54 -10.85 11.89
C VAL A 252 40.41 -10.10 12.57
N ILE A 253 39.20 -10.23 12.05
CA ILE A 253 37.97 -9.71 12.64
C ILE A 253 37.03 -10.87 12.93
N ILE A 254 36.60 -11.02 14.19
CA ILE A 254 35.65 -12.05 14.62
C ILE A 254 34.23 -11.48 14.60
N ALA A 255 33.41 -11.95 13.66
CA ALA A 255 32.06 -11.47 13.35
C ALA A 255 31.03 -12.61 13.39
N ILE A 256 31.05 -13.40 14.47
CA ILE A 256 30.19 -14.59 14.65
C ILE A 256 28.94 -14.33 15.50
N GLY A 257 28.59 -13.05 15.71
CA GLY A 257 27.42 -12.61 16.46
C GLY A 257 27.69 -12.24 17.91
N SER A 258 26.62 -11.94 18.64
CA SER A 258 26.64 -11.51 20.03
C SER A 258 25.52 -12.18 20.84
N ARG A 259 25.62 -12.10 22.17
CA ARG A 259 24.64 -12.56 23.15
C ARG A 259 24.10 -11.38 23.94
N PRO A 260 22.90 -11.52 24.53
CA PRO A 260 22.38 -10.48 25.41
C PRO A 260 23.18 -10.45 26.72
N ASP A 261 23.29 -9.26 27.31
CA ASP A 261 23.90 -9.05 28.63
C ASP A 261 22.97 -9.38 29.80
N CYS A 262 21.69 -9.56 29.52
CA CYS A 262 20.67 -9.91 30.50
C CYS A 262 19.76 -11.02 29.94
N LYS A 263 19.14 -11.78 30.84
CA LYS A 263 18.11 -12.76 30.48
C LYS A 263 16.73 -12.12 30.64
N PRO A 264 15.80 -12.35 29.70
CA PRO A 264 14.40 -12.01 29.90
C PRO A 264 13.88 -12.57 31.24
N SER A 265 13.28 -11.70 32.04
CA SER A 265 12.65 -12.05 33.32
C SER A 265 11.13 -11.92 33.23
N SER A 266 10.42 -12.59 34.14
CA SER A 266 8.97 -12.48 34.31
C SER A 266 8.59 -11.46 35.39
N GLU A 267 9.44 -10.46 35.63
CA GLU A 267 9.20 -9.45 36.65
C GLU A 267 7.98 -8.59 36.28
N LYS A 268 7.09 -8.37 37.25
CA LYS A 268 5.84 -7.64 37.01
C LYS A 268 6.13 -6.21 36.57
N GLY A 269 5.55 -5.79 35.45
CA GLY A 269 5.75 -4.46 34.87
C GLY A 269 7.03 -4.30 34.04
N VAL A 270 7.79 -5.37 33.81
CA VAL A 270 8.96 -5.39 32.94
C VAL A 270 8.67 -6.19 31.66
N PHE A 271 8.97 -5.61 30.51
CA PHE A 271 8.71 -6.18 29.18
C PHE A 271 10.00 -6.22 28.39
N PHE A 272 10.25 -7.29 27.62
CA PHE A 272 11.46 -7.43 26.80
C PHE A 272 11.11 -7.31 25.31
N ALA A 273 11.93 -6.61 24.54
CA ALA A 273 11.68 -6.31 23.13
C ALA A 273 12.96 -6.30 22.28
N GLY A 274 12.82 -6.58 20.99
CA GLY A 274 13.96 -6.62 20.07
C GLY A 274 14.86 -7.83 20.28
N ASP A 275 16.15 -7.67 19.99
CA ASP A 275 17.06 -8.82 19.92
C ASP A 275 17.34 -9.49 21.28
N VAL A 276 17.23 -8.74 22.39
CA VAL A 276 17.37 -9.31 23.75
C VAL A 276 16.29 -10.36 24.04
N ALA A 277 15.11 -10.23 23.43
CA ALA A 277 13.99 -11.15 23.59
C ALA A 277 13.96 -12.24 22.52
N ASN A 278 14.35 -11.91 21.28
CA ASN A 278 14.09 -12.76 20.11
C ASN A 278 15.35 -13.37 19.47
N GLY A 279 16.55 -13.03 19.97
CA GLY A 279 17.80 -13.32 19.28
C GLY A 279 18.06 -12.33 18.14
N ALA A 280 19.03 -12.62 17.26
CA ALA A 280 19.38 -11.70 16.19
C ALA A 280 18.22 -11.56 15.18
N THR A 281 17.66 -10.37 15.05
CA THR A 281 16.59 -10.03 14.10
C THR A 281 16.99 -8.87 13.20
N THR A 282 16.17 -8.56 12.20
CA THR A 282 16.34 -7.38 11.35
C THR A 282 15.88 -6.10 12.05
N VAL A 283 16.29 -4.92 11.55
CA VAL A 283 15.87 -3.61 12.10
C VAL A 283 14.34 -3.47 12.17
N VAL A 284 13.62 -3.93 11.14
CA VAL A 284 12.15 -3.86 11.08
C VAL A 284 11.49 -4.81 12.07
N GLU A 285 12.05 -5.99 12.28
CA GLU A 285 11.57 -6.97 13.27
C GLU A 285 11.80 -6.48 14.70
N ALA A 286 12.96 -5.87 14.97
CA ALA A 286 13.25 -5.25 16.25
C ALA A 286 12.28 -4.10 16.55
N ALA A 287 12.03 -3.22 15.58
CA ALA A 287 11.04 -2.15 15.70
C ALA A 287 9.62 -2.70 15.96
N ALA A 288 9.21 -3.74 15.24
CA ALA A 288 7.93 -4.41 15.44
C ALA A 288 7.80 -5.01 16.85
N ALA A 289 8.85 -5.66 17.35
CA ALA A 289 8.89 -6.17 18.72
C ALA A 289 8.78 -5.04 19.75
N GLY A 290 9.42 -3.89 19.51
CA GLY A 290 9.28 -2.69 20.32
C GLY A 290 7.82 -2.20 20.40
N LYS A 291 7.14 -2.09 19.25
CA LYS A 291 5.72 -1.71 19.20
C LYS A 291 4.83 -2.67 19.98
N ASN A 292 5.05 -3.98 19.82
CA ASN A 292 4.26 -5.00 20.52
C ASN A 292 4.49 -4.95 22.04
N ALA A 293 5.73 -4.79 22.49
CA ALA A 293 6.04 -4.63 23.90
C ALA A 293 5.42 -3.36 24.52
N ALA A 294 5.37 -2.26 23.76
CA ALA A 294 4.67 -1.05 24.17
C ALA A 294 3.16 -1.28 24.36
N LEU A 295 2.50 -2.03 23.48
CA LEU A 295 1.08 -2.37 23.64
C LEU A 295 0.82 -3.26 24.86
N LEU A 296 1.73 -4.19 25.17
CA LEU A 296 1.66 -5.02 26.37
C LEU A 296 1.87 -4.18 27.64
N ALA A 297 2.84 -3.26 27.62
CA ALA A 297 3.10 -2.34 28.71
C ALA A 297 1.92 -1.39 28.96
N ASP A 298 1.32 -0.85 27.89
CA ASP A 298 0.11 -0.05 27.98
C ASP A 298 -1.08 -0.82 28.56
N ALA A 299 -1.35 -2.04 28.07
CA ALA A 299 -2.43 -2.88 28.60
C ALA A 299 -2.22 -3.19 30.09
N PHE A 300 -0.98 -3.50 30.49
CA PHE A 300 -0.61 -3.70 31.90
C PHE A 300 -0.86 -2.45 32.74
N MET A 301 -0.37 -1.30 32.27
CA MET A 301 -0.55 -0.03 32.98
C MET A 301 -2.03 0.31 33.15
N ARG A 302 -2.86 0.11 32.13
CA ARG A 302 -4.31 0.38 32.17
C ARG A 302 -5.13 -0.69 32.91
N GLY A 303 -4.53 -1.81 33.30
CA GLY A 303 -5.28 -2.97 33.81
C GLY A 303 -6.22 -3.58 32.77
N ALA A 304 -5.94 -3.39 31.48
CA ALA A 304 -6.74 -3.88 30.38
C ALA A 304 -6.35 -5.32 29.98
N LYS A 305 -7.23 -6.00 29.25
CA LYS A 305 -6.93 -7.31 28.66
C LYS A 305 -5.72 -7.17 27.72
N GLN A 306 -4.75 -8.08 27.85
CA GLN A 306 -3.56 -8.07 27.00
C GLN A 306 -3.94 -8.29 25.52
N PRO A 307 -3.36 -7.51 24.59
CA PRO A 307 -3.55 -7.72 23.17
C PRO A 307 -2.95 -9.07 22.74
N LYS A 308 -3.60 -9.74 21.77
CA LYS A 308 -3.08 -10.96 21.18
C LYS A 308 -1.96 -10.60 20.19
N ILE A 309 -0.75 -11.04 20.47
CA ILE A 309 0.41 -10.90 19.57
C ILE A 309 0.66 -12.23 18.88
N GLU A 310 0.45 -12.30 17.56
CA GLU A 310 0.64 -13.54 16.80
C GLU A 310 2.11 -13.91 16.61
N LYS A 311 2.95 -12.91 16.33
CA LYS A 311 4.40 -13.06 16.19
C LYS A 311 5.10 -11.89 16.89
N PRO A 312 6.04 -12.15 17.81
CA PRO A 312 6.74 -11.07 18.54
C PRO A 312 7.40 -10.04 17.61
N VAL A 313 7.88 -10.48 16.46
CA VAL A 313 8.63 -9.68 15.47
C VAL A 313 7.76 -9.13 14.32
N LYS A 314 6.43 -9.22 14.40
CA LYS A 314 5.51 -8.57 13.45
C LYS A 314 4.50 -7.71 14.18
N SER A 315 4.28 -6.48 13.73
CA SER A 315 3.37 -5.55 14.37
C SER A 315 2.51 -4.83 13.34
N VAL A 316 1.21 -4.76 13.62
CA VAL A 316 0.23 -3.95 12.88
C VAL A 316 -0.09 -2.63 13.61
N CYS A 317 0.67 -2.30 14.66
CA CYS A 317 0.46 -1.10 15.44
C CYS A 317 0.77 0.16 14.61
N VAL A 318 -0.27 0.96 14.42
CA VAL A 318 -0.22 2.31 13.87
C VAL A 318 -0.11 3.29 15.03
N LEU A 319 0.73 4.30 14.88
CA LEU A 319 0.90 5.37 15.87
C LEU A 319 -0.37 6.24 15.89
N SER A 320 -0.95 6.49 17.07
CA SER A 320 -2.25 7.15 17.24
C SER A 320 -2.31 8.58 16.73
N GLY A 321 -1.18 9.29 16.69
CA GLY A 321 -1.08 10.66 16.16
C GLY A 321 -1.00 10.72 14.64
N ARG A 322 -0.99 9.59 13.93
CA ARG A 322 -1.08 9.59 12.47
C ARG A 322 -2.41 10.20 12.06
N ARG A 323 -2.38 11.28 11.28
CA ARG A 323 -3.57 11.89 10.71
C ARG A 323 -3.94 11.16 9.43
N ASP A 324 -4.82 10.16 9.50
CA ASP A 324 -5.20 9.39 8.30
C ASP A 324 -6.11 10.18 7.34
N LEU A 325 -6.91 11.09 7.90
CA LEU A 325 -7.88 11.91 7.19
C LEU A 325 -7.69 13.39 7.57
N PRO A 326 -6.68 14.10 7.01
CA PRO A 326 -6.49 15.54 7.27
C PRO A 326 -7.71 16.41 6.94
N VAL A 327 -8.44 16.04 5.90
CA VAL A 327 -9.72 16.63 5.52
C VAL A 327 -10.83 15.59 5.73
N PRO A 328 -11.92 15.91 6.47
CA PRO A 328 -13.03 14.98 6.64
C PRO A 328 -13.61 14.53 5.30
N VAL A 329 -13.82 13.22 5.15
CA VAL A 329 -14.37 12.62 3.92
C VAL A 329 -15.86 12.32 4.00
N ASN A 330 -16.51 12.59 5.13
CA ASN A 330 -17.95 12.42 5.27
C ASN A 330 -18.72 13.36 4.34
N THR A 331 -19.91 12.92 3.94
CA THR A 331 -20.81 13.67 3.06
C THR A 331 -22.25 13.25 3.33
N GLU A 332 -23.20 13.82 2.59
CA GLU A 332 -24.59 13.36 2.59
C GLU A 332 -24.99 12.74 1.24
N PHE A 333 -25.97 11.85 1.29
CA PHE A 333 -26.63 11.33 0.10
C PHE A 333 -28.13 11.20 0.38
N PHE A 334 -28.97 11.89 -0.42
CA PHE A 334 -30.42 12.01 -0.20
C PHE A 334 -30.81 12.42 1.24
N GLY A 335 -30.06 13.36 1.81
CA GLY A 335 -30.29 13.89 3.17
C GLY A 335 -29.82 12.97 4.31
N ARG A 336 -29.15 11.86 3.99
CA ARG A 336 -28.53 10.96 4.97
C ARG A 336 -27.03 11.20 5.03
N GLU A 337 -26.50 11.43 6.23
CA GLU A 337 -25.06 11.46 6.45
C GLU A 337 -24.43 10.07 6.23
N ILE A 338 -23.30 10.04 5.51
CA ILE A 338 -22.51 8.85 5.24
C ILE A 338 -21.03 9.12 5.54
N LYS A 339 -20.32 8.08 5.99
CA LYS A 339 -18.93 8.22 6.48
C LYS A 339 -17.94 8.67 5.41
N SER A 340 -18.20 8.29 4.16
CA SER A 340 -17.46 8.70 2.98
C SER A 340 -18.36 8.58 1.75
N PRO A 341 -18.03 9.21 0.60
CA PRO A 341 -18.78 9.03 -0.63
C PRO A 341 -18.64 7.63 -1.24
N PHE A 342 -17.89 6.71 -0.63
CA PHE A 342 -17.49 5.45 -1.23
C PHE A 342 -18.39 4.29 -0.80
N LEU A 343 -19.02 3.66 -1.79
CA LEU A 343 -19.98 2.58 -1.60
C LEU A 343 -19.53 1.32 -2.35
N LEU A 344 -19.91 0.14 -1.87
CA LEU A 344 -19.83 -1.06 -2.70
C LEU A 344 -20.93 -1.05 -3.76
N SER A 345 -20.55 -1.33 -5.00
CA SER A 345 -21.51 -1.56 -6.10
C SER A 345 -22.22 -2.90 -5.92
N ALA A 346 -23.43 -3.02 -6.48
CA ALA A 346 -24.06 -4.31 -6.76
C ALA A 346 -23.13 -5.16 -7.66
N ALA A 347 -22.47 -6.16 -7.06
CA ALA A 347 -21.34 -6.88 -7.64
C ALA A 347 -21.06 -8.20 -6.87
N PRO A 348 -20.12 -9.06 -7.30
CA PRO A 348 -19.75 -10.27 -6.54
C PRO A 348 -19.34 -10.03 -5.08
N HIS A 349 -18.80 -8.84 -4.76
CA HIS A 349 -18.38 -8.44 -3.41
C HIS A 349 -19.54 -7.94 -2.54
N SER A 350 -20.77 -7.97 -3.06
CA SER A 350 -22.01 -7.63 -2.34
C SER A 350 -23.11 -8.68 -2.58
N ASP A 351 -22.74 -9.90 -2.98
CA ASP A 351 -23.68 -10.97 -3.36
C ASP A 351 -24.35 -11.65 -2.15
N GLY A 352 -24.07 -11.20 -0.93
CA GLY A 352 -24.64 -11.79 0.28
C GLY A 352 -24.25 -11.07 1.56
N TYR A 353 -24.87 -11.53 2.65
CA TYR A 353 -24.66 -11.02 4.00
C TYR A 353 -23.18 -11.00 4.43
N ASP A 354 -22.46 -12.12 4.26
CA ASP A 354 -21.09 -12.25 4.77
C ASP A 354 -20.12 -11.30 4.06
N GLN A 355 -20.28 -11.13 2.75
CA GLN A 355 -19.49 -10.18 1.97
C GLN A 355 -19.72 -8.74 2.45
N MET A 356 -20.99 -8.34 2.61
CA MET A 356 -21.34 -7.00 3.07
C MET A 356 -20.91 -6.74 4.50
N LYS A 357 -21.01 -7.75 5.38
CA LYS A 357 -20.50 -7.68 6.75
C LYS A 357 -18.99 -7.38 6.75
N LEU A 358 -18.20 -8.13 5.98
CA LEU A 358 -16.75 -7.89 5.87
C LEU A 358 -16.44 -6.50 5.33
N ALA A 359 -17.24 -5.98 4.39
CA ALA A 359 -17.09 -4.63 3.91
C ALA A 359 -17.37 -3.57 5.00
N TYR A 360 -18.44 -3.73 5.76
CA TYR A 360 -18.78 -2.80 6.84
C TYR A 360 -17.77 -2.82 7.98
N GLU A 361 -17.25 -4.01 8.33
CA GLU A 361 -16.15 -4.18 9.29
C GLU A 361 -14.84 -3.56 8.79
N ALA A 362 -14.59 -3.59 7.47
CA ALA A 362 -13.41 -2.97 6.86
C ALA A 362 -13.49 -1.43 6.81
N GLY A 363 -14.70 -0.85 6.87
CA GLY A 363 -14.89 0.60 6.96
C GLY A 363 -15.88 1.22 5.98
N TRP A 364 -16.32 0.49 4.95
CA TRP A 364 -17.16 1.02 3.86
C TRP A 364 -18.40 1.78 4.37
N ALA A 365 -18.71 2.92 3.75
CA ALA A 365 -19.84 3.77 4.18
C ALA A 365 -21.22 3.12 3.95
N GLY A 366 -21.26 2.17 3.02
CA GLY A 366 -22.45 1.42 2.66
C GLY A 366 -22.21 0.60 1.39
N GLY A 367 -23.28 0.08 0.82
CA GLY A 367 -23.21 -0.61 -0.46
C GLY A 367 -24.56 -1.08 -0.95
N VAL A 368 -24.56 -1.53 -2.20
CA VAL A 368 -25.73 -2.06 -2.88
C VAL A 368 -25.59 -3.57 -2.97
N MET A 369 -26.51 -4.32 -2.34
CA MET A 369 -26.60 -5.77 -2.51
C MET A 369 -26.72 -6.12 -3.98
N LYS A 370 -26.04 -7.19 -4.41
CA LYS A 370 -26.04 -7.63 -5.82
C LYS A 370 -27.48 -7.80 -6.33
N THR A 371 -27.69 -7.41 -7.58
CA THR A 371 -28.99 -7.41 -8.23
C THR A 371 -29.67 -8.77 -8.13
N ALA A 372 -30.85 -8.86 -7.52
CA ALA A 372 -31.64 -10.09 -7.44
C ALA A 372 -33.03 -9.88 -8.04
N PHE A 373 -33.50 -10.88 -8.79
CA PHE A 373 -34.82 -10.89 -9.41
C PHE A 373 -35.75 -11.87 -8.68
N ASP A 374 -37.05 -11.64 -8.82
CA ASP A 374 -38.09 -12.49 -8.25
C ASP A 374 -38.73 -13.33 -9.36
N GLY A 375 -38.83 -14.64 -9.15
CA GLY A 375 -39.55 -15.54 -10.05
C GLY A 375 -38.98 -15.71 -11.47
N VAL A 376 -37.74 -15.30 -11.73
CA VAL A 376 -37.09 -15.43 -13.05
C VAL A 376 -35.97 -16.48 -13.00
N PRO A 377 -35.92 -17.47 -13.92
CA PRO A 377 -34.79 -18.38 -14.04
C PRO A 377 -33.50 -17.62 -14.34
N ILE A 378 -32.48 -17.81 -13.50
CA ILE A 378 -31.18 -17.15 -13.67
C ILE A 378 -30.17 -18.16 -14.22
N HIS A 379 -29.55 -17.82 -15.34
CA HIS A 379 -28.41 -18.55 -15.90
C HIS A 379 -27.12 -17.76 -15.63
N ILE A 380 -26.20 -18.35 -14.86
CA ILE A 380 -24.84 -17.84 -14.68
C ILE A 380 -23.88 -18.87 -15.28
N PRO A 381 -23.14 -18.53 -16.35
CA PRO A 381 -22.20 -19.47 -16.96
C PRO A 381 -21.03 -19.77 -16.00
N GLY A 382 -20.36 -20.91 -16.15
CA GLY A 382 -19.05 -21.14 -15.51
C GLY A 382 -17.95 -20.31 -16.19
N GLU A 383 -16.84 -20.03 -15.50
CA GLU A 383 -15.68 -19.29 -16.04
C GLU A 383 -16.07 -17.94 -16.69
N TYR A 384 -16.94 -17.20 -16.01
CA TYR A 384 -17.58 -15.98 -16.51
C TYR A 384 -16.80 -14.70 -16.25
N MET A 385 -15.69 -14.76 -15.51
CA MET A 385 -14.84 -13.62 -15.16
C MET A 385 -13.59 -13.59 -16.03
N PHE A 386 -13.19 -12.40 -16.44
CA PHE A 386 -12.06 -12.16 -17.33
C PHE A 386 -11.19 -11.01 -16.80
N ALA A 387 -9.90 -11.03 -17.14
CA ALA A 387 -8.97 -9.93 -16.93
C ALA A 387 -8.24 -9.62 -18.23
N PHE A 388 -8.49 -8.46 -18.83
CA PHE A 388 -7.78 -8.00 -20.03
C PHE A 388 -6.41 -7.41 -19.70
N THR A 389 -6.29 -6.81 -18.50
CA THR A 389 -5.02 -6.31 -17.93
C THR A 389 -5.02 -6.54 -16.42
N GLN A 390 -3.97 -6.11 -15.72
CA GLN A 390 -3.91 -6.16 -14.26
C GLN A 390 -4.96 -5.29 -13.55
N SER A 391 -5.61 -4.35 -14.25
CA SER A 391 -6.60 -3.43 -13.67
C SER A 391 -7.88 -3.31 -14.51
N THR A 392 -7.99 -4.03 -15.64
CA THR A 392 -9.17 -4.03 -16.51
C THR A 392 -9.75 -5.43 -16.56
N TYR A 393 -10.98 -5.56 -16.07
CA TYR A 393 -11.67 -6.83 -15.86
C TYR A 393 -12.91 -6.87 -16.75
N ALA A 394 -13.50 -8.04 -16.95
CA ALA A 394 -14.81 -8.17 -17.56
C ALA A 394 -15.58 -9.36 -16.98
N ASN A 395 -16.90 -9.35 -17.09
CA ASN A 395 -17.74 -10.45 -16.63
C ASN A 395 -19.02 -10.64 -17.47
N CYS A 396 -19.69 -11.78 -17.30
CA CYS A 396 -21.01 -12.05 -17.86
C CYS A 396 -21.98 -12.73 -16.86
N ASP A 397 -21.87 -12.46 -15.55
CA ASP A 397 -22.75 -13.02 -14.52
C ASP A 397 -24.08 -12.29 -14.33
N ASN A 398 -24.26 -11.10 -14.92
CA ASN A 398 -25.49 -10.28 -14.98
C ASN A 398 -26.22 -9.95 -13.66
N VAL A 399 -26.67 -10.96 -12.90
CA VAL A 399 -27.44 -10.85 -11.66
C VAL A 399 -26.99 -11.90 -10.63
N SER A 400 -27.54 -11.85 -9.41
CA SER A 400 -27.31 -12.85 -8.37
C SER A 400 -28.05 -14.15 -8.70
N GLY A 401 -27.43 -15.28 -8.33
CA GLY A 401 -28.12 -16.58 -8.29
C GLY A 401 -29.03 -16.73 -7.07
N HIS A 402 -29.05 -15.75 -6.17
CA HIS A 402 -29.89 -15.78 -4.97
C HIS A 402 -31.29 -15.23 -5.24
N PRO A 403 -32.35 -15.86 -4.69
CA PRO A 403 -33.71 -15.36 -4.82
C PRO A 403 -33.89 -14.05 -4.05
N LEU A 404 -34.75 -13.15 -4.56
CA LEU A 404 -35.01 -11.85 -3.93
C LEU A 404 -35.41 -11.95 -2.45
N ASP A 405 -36.23 -12.94 -2.08
CA ASP A 405 -36.65 -13.13 -0.68
C ASP A 405 -35.47 -13.43 0.26
N ARG A 406 -34.40 -14.09 -0.23
CA ARG A 406 -33.17 -14.26 0.55
C ARG A 406 -32.48 -12.91 0.74
N VAL A 407 -32.34 -12.13 -0.33
CA VAL A 407 -31.73 -10.80 -0.27
C VAL A 407 -32.50 -9.90 0.70
N CYS A 408 -33.83 -9.93 0.70
CA CYS A 408 -34.66 -9.20 1.67
C CYS A 408 -34.27 -9.54 3.13
N ARG A 409 -34.16 -10.83 3.48
CA ARG A 409 -33.76 -11.24 4.85
C ARG A 409 -32.35 -10.79 5.20
N GLU A 410 -31.43 -10.82 4.24
CA GLU A 410 -30.05 -10.37 4.44
C GLU A 410 -29.97 -8.84 4.61
N VAL A 411 -30.74 -8.07 3.83
CA VAL A 411 -30.89 -6.61 3.97
C VAL A 411 -31.43 -6.25 5.34
N GLU A 412 -32.53 -6.87 5.77
CA GLU A 412 -33.13 -6.63 7.09
C GLU A 412 -32.11 -6.85 8.21
N LYS A 413 -31.34 -7.94 8.10
CA LYS A 413 -30.26 -8.26 9.05
C LYS A 413 -29.14 -7.22 9.04
N LEU A 414 -28.66 -6.81 7.86
CA LEU A 414 -27.60 -5.80 7.71
C LEU A 414 -28.05 -4.44 8.27
N VAL A 415 -29.26 -4.00 7.98
CA VAL A 415 -29.83 -2.74 8.47
C VAL A 415 -29.94 -2.74 9.99
N ARG A 416 -30.34 -3.87 10.58
CA ARG A 416 -30.43 -4.02 12.04
C ARG A 416 -29.06 -4.03 12.72
N GLU A 417 -28.08 -4.73 12.16
CA GLU A 417 -26.74 -4.87 12.78
C GLU A 417 -25.82 -3.67 12.50
N TYR A 418 -26.03 -2.97 11.38
CA TYR A 418 -25.21 -1.86 10.91
C TYR A 418 -26.07 -0.65 10.49
N PRO A 419 -26.86 -0.06 11.41
CA PRO A 419 -27.81 1.02 11.09
C PRO A 419 -27.12 2.32 10.66
N ASP A 420 -25.81 2.46 10.90
CA ASP A 420 -24.96 3.58 10.46
C ASP A 420 -24.44 3.42 9.03
N ARG A 421 -24.66 2.25 8.39
CA ARG A 421 -24.21 1.95 7.03
C ARG A 421 -25.36 2.06 6.04
N LEU A 422 -25.13 2.75 4.92
CA LEU A 422 -26.13 2.88 3.86
C LEU A 422 -26.32 1.53 3.13
N THR A 423 -27.23 0.70 3.65
CA THR A 423 -27.54 -0.61 3.07
C THR A 423 -28.63 -0.48 2.03
N MET A 424 -28.24 -0.56 0.76
CA MET A 424 -29.12 -0.54 -0.40
C MET A 424 -29.24 -1.94 -1.01
N ALA A 425 -30.27 -2.16 -1.83
CA ALA A 425 -30.43 -3.40 -2.57
C ALA A 425 -30.74 -3.15 -4.05
N SER A 426 -30.15 -3.95 -4.93
CA SER A 426 -30.40 -3.87 -6.36
C SER A 426 -31.43 -4.90 -6.80
N THR A 427 -32.31 -4.52 -7.72
CA THR A 427 -33.27 -5.43 -8.36
C THR A 427 -33.51 -5.06 -9.82
N GLY A 428 -34.39 -5.79 -10.47
CA GLY A 428 -34.91 -5.52 -11.80
C GLY A 428 -36.23 -6.25 -11.98
N GLY A 429 -36.73 -6.33 -13.20
CA GLY A 429 -37.99 -6.99 -13.50
C GLY A 429 -38.05 -7.49 -14.94
N PRO A 430 -39.12 -8.21 -15.29
CA PRO A 430 -39.31 -8.69 -16.65
C PRO A 430 -39.52 -7.54 -17.64
N VAL A 431 -39.08 -7.77 -18.87
CA VAL A 431 -39.25 -6.87 -20.04
C VAL A 431 -39.74 -7.73 -21.20
N THR A 432 -40.95 -8.26 -21.07
CA THR A 432 -41.54 -9.23 -22.00
C THR A 432 -42.31 -8.57 -23.14
N GLY A 433 -42.59 -7.27 -23.04
CA GLY A 433 -43.48 -6.55 -23.94
C GLY A 433 -44.95 -6.60 -23.50
N ASN A 434 -45.26 -7.35 -22.44
CA ASN A 434 -46.55 -7.29 -21.77
C ASN A 434 -46.48 -6.31 -20.59
N ASP A 435 -46.86 -5.06 -20.85
CA ASP A 435 -46.75 -3.95 -19.89
C ASP A 435 -47.45 -4.22 -18.55
N ASP A 436 -48.57 -4.96 -18.53
CA ASP A 436 -49.27 -5.30 -17.28
C ASP A 436 -48.51 -6.31 -16.44
N PHE A 437 -47.95 -7.33 -17.08
CA PHE A 437 -47.14 -8.35 -16.43
C PHE A 437 -45.82 -7.75 -15.93
N ASP A 438 -45.12 -7.02 -16.79
CA ASP A 438 -43.84 -6.40 -16.51
C ASP A 438 -43.97 -5.42 -15.34
N ARG A 439 -44.92 -4.48 -15.43
CA ARG A 439 -45.22 -3.52 -14.36
C ARG A 439 -45.47 -4.18 -13.01
N LYS A 440 -46.26 -5.25 -12.95
CA LYS A 440 -46.52 -5.99 -11.70
C LYS A 440 -45.23 -6.55 -11.10
N GLY A 441 -44.33 -7.09 -11.92
CA GLY A 441 -43.02 -7.58 -11.48
C GLY A 441 -42.16 -6.48 -10.87
N TRP A 442 -41.96 -5.37 -11.59
CA TRP A 442 -41.17 -4.22 -11.10
C TRP A 442 -41.73 -3.62 -9.80
N GLN A 443 -43.06 -3.48 -9.72
CA GLN A 443 -43.72 -2.94 -8.53
C GLN A 443 -43.68 -3.91 -7.34
N SER A 444 -43.78 -5.22 -7.57
CA SER A 444 -43.65 -6.24 -6.52
C SER A 444 -42.26 -6.19 -5.89
N ASN A 445 -41.21 -6.21 -6.72
CA ASN A 445 -39.81 -6.24 -6.26
C ASN A 445 -39.45 -4.98 -5.46
N THR A 446 -39.94 -3.81 -5.91
CA THR A 446 -39.82 -2.55 -5.17
C THR A 446 -40.40 -2.67 -3.76
N LYS A 447 -41.66 -3.09 -3.65
CA LYS A 447 -42.34 -3.21 -2.36
C LYS A 447 -41.68 -4.24 -1.44
N LYS A 448 -41.13 -5.33 -1.98
CA LYS A 448 -40.43 -6.35 -1.20
C LYS A 448 -39.18 -5.78 -0.53
N LEU A 449 -38.35 -5.05 -1.28
CA LEU A 449 -37.12 -4.45 -0.75
C LEU A 449 -37.40 -3.31 0.23
N GLU A 450 -38.39 -2.46 -0.04
CA GLU A 450 -38.82 -1.42 0.88
C GLU A 450 -39.30 -2.00 2.21
N ARG A 451 -40.15 -3.05 2.17
CA ARG A 451 -40.60 -3.76 3.39
C ARG A 451 -39.46 -4.44 4.16
N ALA A 452 -38.40 -4.86 3.48
CA ALA A 452 -37.21 -5.42 4.11
C ALA A 452 -36.36 -4.37 4.84
N GLY A 453 -36.69 -3.08 4.71
CA GLY A 453 -35.96 -1.98 5.34
C GLY A 453 -34.75 -1.49 4.53
N ALA A 454 -34.69 -1.79 3.22
CA ALA A 454 -33.64 -1.25 2.37
C ALA A 454 -33.61 0.28 2.46
N MET A 455 -32.44 0.86 2.74
CA MET A 455 -32.27 2.31 2.87
C MET A 455 -32.22 3.05 1.53
N GLY A 456 -32.32 2.29 0.43
CA GLY A 456 -32.40 2.75 -0.94
C GLY A 456 -32.49 1.53 -1.87
N VAL A 457 -33.11 1.71 -3.04
CA VAL A 457 -33.26 0.63 -4.04
C VAL A 457 -32.58 1.05 -5.33
N GLU A 458 -31.69 0.21 -5.83
CA GLU A 458 -31.08 0.36 -7.15
C GLU A 458 -31.81 -0.54 -8.17
N TYR A 459 -32.03 -0.04 -9.38
CA TYR A 459 -32.70 -0.76 -10.45
C TYR A 459 -31.73 -0.97 -11.60
N SER A 460 -31.42 -2.23 -11.91
CA SER A 460 -30.57 -2.56 -13.05
C SER A 460 -31.36 -2.36 -14.34
N LEU A 461 -31.11 -1.24 -15.04
CA LEU A 461 -31.61 -0.99 -16.40
C LEU A 461 -30.49 -1.16 -17.45
N SER A 462 -29.34 -1.67 -17.03
CA SER A 462 -28.07 -1.62 -17.76
C SER A 462 -27.53 -2.99 -18.16
N CYS A 463 -28.13 -4.08 -17.69
CA CYS A 463 -27.84 -5.44 -18.15
C CYS A 463 -28.77 -5.81 -19.31
N PRO A 464 -28.36 -6.72 -20.21
CA PRO A 464 -29.25 -7.25 -21.23
C PRO A 464 -30.46 -7.94 -20.59
N GLN A 465 -31.67 -7.52 -20.97
CA GLN A 465 -32.94 -8.04 -20.41
C GLN A 465 -33.85 -8.69 -21.46
N GLY A 466 -33.33 -8.88 -22.68
CA GLY A 466 -34.08 -9.43 -23.82
C GLY A 466 -34.85 -8.33 -24.56
N GLY A 467 -34.29 -7.88 -25.68
CA GLY A 467 -34.97 -7.05 -26.68
C GLY A 467 -34.87 -7.73 -28.04
N ASP A 468 -35.62 -7.26 -29.04
CA ASP A 468 -35.51 -7.73 -30.43
C ASP A 468 -34.28 -7.14 -31.17
N GLY A 469 -33.44 -6.40 -30.44
CA GLY A 469 -32.23 -5.74 -30.93
C GLY A 469 -32.48 -4.43 -31.69
N THR A 470 -33.74 -4.04 -31.97
CA THR A 470 -34.04 -2.88 -32.84
C THR A 470 -33.68 -1.54 -32.22
N LYS A 471 -33.71 -1.44 -30.89
CA LYS A 471 -33.27 -0.27 -30.10
C LYS A 471 -32.15 -0.59 -29.11
N GLY A 472 -31.46 -1.72 -29.32
CA GLY A 472 -30.48 -2.29 -28.40
C GLY A 472 -31.03 -3.39 -27.49
N ASP A 473 -30.14 -4.08 -26.78
CA ASP A 473 -30.49 -5.22 -25.90
C ASP A 473 -30.59 -4.83 -24.42
N ILE A 474 -30.25 -3.58 -24.09
CA ILE A 474 -30.23 -3.02 -22.75
C ILE A 474 -31.34 -1.97 -22.64
N VAL A 475 -32.18 -2.07 -21.60
CA VAL A 475 -33.31 -1.14 -21.35
C VAL A 475 -32.90 0.33 -21.47
N SER A 476 -31.79 0.71 -20.82
CA SER A 476 -31.28 2.09 -20.81
C SER A 476 -30.69 2.59 -22.14
N GLN A 477 -30.78 1.82 -23.22
CA GLN A 477 -30.52 2.29 -24.59
C GLN A 477 -31.75 2.90 -25.26
N ASP A 478 -32.96 2.55 -24.80
CA ASP A 478 -34.23 3.13 -25.27
C ASP A 478 -34.78 4.14 -24.23
N PRO A 479 -34.77 5.46 -24.52
CA PRO A 479 -35.32 6.48 -23.63
C PRO A 479 -36.79 6.27 -23.28
N GLU A 480 -37.62 5.77 -24.21
CA GLU A 480 -39.06 5.60 -24.01
C GLU A 480 -39.33 4.44 -23.04
N LEU A 481 -38.71 3.29 -23.31
CA LEU A 481 -38.79 2.13 -22.43
C LEU A 481 -38.23 2.44 -21.03
N THR A 482 -37.10 3.14 -20.97
CA THR A 482 -36.50 3.59 -19.71
C THR A 482 -37.47 4.44 -18.89
N ALA A 483 -38.05 5.48 -19.51
CA ALA A 483 -39.03 6.34 -18.84
C ALA A 483 -40.27 5.56 -18.40
N LYS A 484 -40.75 4.62 -19.21
CA LYS A 484 -41.91 3.77 -18.89
C LYS A 484 -41.67 2.91 -17.64
N ILE A 485 -40.54 2.21 -17.57
CA ILE A 485 -40.22 1.36 -16.41
C ILE A 485 -40.01 2.20 -15.14
N ILE A 486 -39.33 3.34 -15.27
CA ILE A 486 -39.14 4.27 -14.15
C ILE A 486 -40.50 4.77 -13.65
N ASP A 487 -41.42 5.14 -14.54
CA ASP A 487 -42.76 5.57 -14.16
C ASP A 487 -43.50 4.48 -13.36
N TRP A 488 -43.45 3.22 -13.82
CA TRP A 488 -44.05 2.09 -13.10
C TRP A 488 -43.52 1.92 -11.68
N VAL A 489 -42.20 2.01 -11.50
CA VAL A 489 -41.54 1.94 -10.19
C VAL A 489 -41.96 3.12 -9.33
N MET A 490 -41.89 4.33 -9.89
CA MET A 490 -42.19 5.57 -9.16
C MET A 490 -43.64 5.63 -8.71
N GLN A 491 -44.62 5.05 -9.42
CA GLN A 491 -46.02 5.00 -9.01
C GLN A 491 -46.22 4.38 -7.61
N VAL A 492 -45.47 3.33 -7.26
CA VAL A 492 -45.64 2.59 -5.99
C VAL A 492 -44.56 2.86 -4.95
N SER A 493 -43.52 3.59 -5.34
CA SER A 493 -42.34 3.87 -4.51
C SER A 493 -42.68 4.66 -3.24
N ASP A 494 -42.08 4.28 -2.12
CA ASP A 494 -42.04 5.06 -0.89
C ASP A 494 -41.29 6.40 -1.13
N PRO A 495 -41.82 7.58 -0.75
CA PRO A 495 -41.11 8.84 -0.93
C PRO A 495 -39.76 8.93 -0.18
N ASP A 496 -39.63 8.24 0.96
CA ASP A 496 -38.50 8.39 1.85
C ASP A 496 -37.32 7.48 1.53
N VAL A 497 -37.56 6.36 0.86
CA VAL A 497 -36.53 5.43 0.39
C VAL A 497 -36.02 5.91 -0.97
N PRO A 498 -34.74 6.26 -1.18
CA PRO A 498 -34.25 6.73 -2.48
C PRO A 498 -34.23 5.65 -3.56
N LYS A 499 -34.51 6.06 -4.81
CA LYS A 499 -34.54 5.18 -6.01
C LYS A 499 -33.39 5.54 -6.93
N LEU A 500 -32.51 4.60 -7.23
CA LEU A 500 -31.40 4.77 -8.18
C LEU A 500 -31.60 3.92 -9.41
N PHE A 501 -31.63 4.52 -10.59
CA PHE A 501 -31.75 3.78 -11.85
C PHE A 501 -30.37 3.64 -12.50
N LYS A 502 -29.86 2.41 -12.57
CA LYS A 502 -28.50 2.12 -13.05
C LYS A 502 -28.46 2.02 -14.57
N LEU A 503 -27.82 2.99 -15.20
CA LEU A 503 -27.79 3.17 -16.65
C LEU A 503 -26.49 2.66 -17.28
N THR A 504 -26.57 2.28 -18.56
CA THR A 504 -25.39 1.94 -19.36
C THR A 504 -24.73 3.19 -19.92
N GLY A 505 -23.40 3.18 -20.03
CA GLY A 505 -22.65 4.16 -20.83
C GLY A 505 -22.63 3.81 -22.32
N ALA A 506 -23.15 2.65 -22.71
CA ALA A 506 -23.14 2.12 -24.07
C ALA A 506 -24.29 2.69 -24.92
N VAL A 507 -24.37 4.01 -25.00
CA VAL A 507 -25.34 4.76 -25.81
C VAL A 507 -24.60 5.80 -26.64
N THR A 508 -25.14 6.13 -27.82
CA THR A 508 -24.59 7.21 -28.66
C THR A 508 -24.57 8.54 -27.91
N SER A 509 -25.61 8.80 -27.13
CA SER A 509 -25.69 9.94 -26.22
C SER A 509 -26.55 9.57 -25.02
N VAL A 510 -26.08 9.91 -23.82
CA VAL A 510 -26.85 9.71 -22.59
C VAL A 510 -27.97 10.76 -22.45
N TYR A 511 -27.87 11.90 -23.15
CA TYR A 511 -28.78 13.04 -23.01
C TYR A 511 -30.26 12.69 -23.23
N PRO A 512 -30.67 11.98 -24.30
CA PRO A 512 -32.08 11.66 -24.53
C PRO A 512 -32.68 10.80 -23.40
N VAL A 513 -31.90 9.84 -22.90
CA VAL A 513 -32.29 8.98 -21.77
C VAL A 513 -32.50 9.84 -20.52
N LEU A 514 -31.54 10.72 -20.19
CA LEU A 514 -31.66 11.60 -19.02
C LEU A 514 -32.81 12.61 -19.13
N ALA A 515 -33.09 13.11 -20.34
CA ALA A 515 -34.23 13.99 -20.59
C ALA A 515 -35.55 13.26 -20.33
N ALA A 516 -35.70 12.02 -20.82
CA ALA A 516 -36.90 11.22 -20.58
C ALA A 516 -37.09 10.90 -19.09
N ILE A 517 -36.01 10.56 -18.38
CA ILE A 517 -36.02 10.34 -16.92
C ILE A 517 -36.51 11.57 -16.16
N LYS A 518 -36.02 12.76 -16.53
CA LYS A 518 -36.44 14.02 -15.91
C LYS A 518 -37.94 14.26 -16.01
N GLU A 519 -38.53 13.99 -17.17
CA GLU A 519 -39.98 14.18 -17.35
C GLU A 519 -40.78 13.23 -16.44
N VAL A 520 -40.26 12.03 -16.15
CA VAL A 520 -40.87 11.14 -15.15
C VAL A 520 -40.71 11.73 -13.75
N TYR A 521 -39.52 12.20 -13.36
CA TYR A 521 -39.30 12.75 -12.02
C TYR A 521 -40.16 13.98 -11.72
N LYS A 522 -40.45 14.82 -12.72
CA LYS A 522 -41.39 15.95 -12.57
C LYS A 522 -42.79 15.53 -12.12
N LYS A 523 -43.23 14.31 -12.45
CA LYS A 523 -44.52 13.77 -12.01
C LYS A 523 -44.53 13.37 -10.53
N TYR A 524 -43.36 13.19 -9.92
CA TYR A 524 -43.19 12.68 -8.56
C TYR A 524 -42.20 13.54 -7.74
N PRO A 525 -42.44 14.85 -7.58
CA PRO A 525 -41.49 15.79 -6.98
C PRO A 525 -41.11 15.45 -5.52
N ASP A 526 -42.01 14.79 -4.78
CA ASP A 526 -41.80 14.42 -3.38
C ASP A 526 -41.00 13.12 -3.19
N LYS A 527 -40.71 12.39 -4.28
CA LYS A 527 -40.01 11.10 -4.21
C LYS A 527 -38.52 11.26 -4.50
N LYS A 528 -37.69 10.77 -3.58
CA LYS A 528 -36.23 10.78 -3.73
C LYS A 528 -35.80 9.84 -4.85
N ALA A 529 -35.27 10.38 -5.94
CA ALA A 529 -34.79 9.59 -7.08
C ALA A 529 -33.51 10.16 -7.71
N GLY A 530 -32.74 9.27 -8.32
CA GLY A 530 -31.50 9.59 -9.02
C GLY A 530 -31.07 8.44 -9.92
N ILE A 531 -29.84 8.52 -10.42
CA ILE A 531 -29.26 7.52 -11.31
C ILE A 531 -27.97 6.96 -10.76
N THR A 532 -27.64 5.73 -11.15
CA THR A 532 -26.29 5.20 -11.05
C THR A 532 -25.67 5.18 -12.45
N LEU A 533 -24.51 5.81 -12.62
CA LEU A 533 -23.88 5.97 -13.94
C LEU A 533 -22.36 5.83 -13.87
N ALA A 534 -21.69 4.97 -14.63
CA ALA A 534 -22.20 4.01 -15.61
C ALA A 534 -22.00 2.56 -15.12
N ASN A 535 -22.78 1.62 -15.66
CA ASN A 535 -22.47 0.20 -15.52
C ASN A 535 -21.23 -0.18 -16.37
N SER A 536 -20.84 -1.46 -16.34
CA SER A 536 -19.82 -2.03 -17.20
C SER A 536 -20.09 -1.77 -18.68
N PHE A 537 -19.02 -1.67 -19.47
CA PHE A 537 -19.10 -1.36 -20.90
C PHE A 537 -19.08 -2.65 -21.74
N PRO A 538 -20.10 -2.93 -22.58
CA PRO A 538 -20.14 -4.14 -23.39
C PRO A 538 -18.91 -4.29 -24.30
N THR A 539 -18.33 -5.49 -24.31
CA THR A 539 -17.17 -5.86 -25.12
C THR A 539 -17.17 -7.38 -25.39
N LEU A 540 -16.14 -7.87 -26.08
CA LEU A 540 -15.94 -9.28 -26.37
C LEU A 540 -14.67 -9.80 -25.68
N ALA A 541 -14.80 -10.91 -24.97
CA ALA A 541 -13.68 -11.67 -24.44
C ALA A 541 -13.57 -13.03 -25.15
N PHE A 542 -12.38 -13.62 -25.13
CA PHE A 542 -12.16 -14.95 -25.66
C PHE A 542 -11.75 -15.90 -24.53
N ARG A 543 -12.26 -17.13 -24.57
CA ARG A 543 -11.81 -18.22 -23.70
C ARG A 543 -11.75 -19.53 -24.45
N LYS A 544 -11.07 -20.51 -23.86
CA LYS A 544 -11.07 -21.87 -24.37
C LYS A 544 -12.50 -22.43 -24.34
N GLY A 545 -13.03 -22.75 -25.51
CA GLY A 545 -14.38 -23.31 -25.68
C GLY A 545 -14.35 -24.69 -26.34
N ALA A 546 -15.51 -25.10 -26.85
CA ALA A 546 -15.66 -26.39 -27.56
C ALA A 546 -14.95 -26.43 -28.94
N LYS A 547 -14.63 -25.26 -29.52
CA LYS A 547 -13.97 -25.14 -30.82
C LYS A 547 -12.53 -25.64 -30.71
N LYS A 548 -12.15 -26.61 -31.55
CA LYS A 548 -10.77 -27.15 -31.58
C LYS A 548 -9.75 -26.16 -32.16
N ALA A 549 -10.15 -25.36 -33.15
CA ALA A 549 -9.24 -24.51 -33.93
C ALA A 549 -9.07 -23.09 -33.37
N TRP A 550 -9.99 -22.63 -32.51
CA TRP A 550 -10.01 -21.26 -32.01
C TRP A 550 -10.75 -21.14 -30.68
N GLU A 551 -10.60 -20.00 -30.02
CA GLU A 551 -11.32 -19.67 -28.78
C GLU A 551 -12.80 -19.31 -29.05
N GLU A 552 -13.66 -19.50 -28.06
CA GLU A 552 -15.04 -19.00 -28.11
C GLU A 552 -15.10 -17.54 -27.67
N GLY A 553 -15.84 -16.73 -28.42
CA GLY A 553 -16.11 -15.34 -28.08
C GLY A 553 -17.29 -15.24 -27.13
N VAL A 554 -17.15 -14.48 -26.05
CA VAL A 554 -18.16 -14.26 -25.02
C VAL A 554 -18.38 -12.77 -24.88
N VAL A 555 -19.63 -12.32 -25.02
CA VAL A 555 -20.00 -10.92 -24.74
C VAL A 555 -19.89 -10.71 -23.23
N THR A 556 -19.15 -9.68 -22.82
CA THR A 556 -18.86 -9.38 -21.42
C THR A 556 -18.99 -7.89 -21.16
N GLY A 557 -19.26 -7.51 -19.92
CA GLY A 557 -19.17 -6.13 -19.46
C GLY A 557 -17.78 -5.81 -18.93
N MET A 558 -17.04 -4.93 -19.61
CA MET A 558 -15.73 -4.43 -19.17
C MET A 558 -15.86 -3.49 -17.97
N SER A 559 -14.93 -3.59 -17.03
CA SER A 559 -14.85 -2.82 -15.78
C SER A 559 -13.39 -2.52 -15.41
N GLY A 560 -13.18 -1.76 -14.34
CA GLY A 560 -11.86 -1.30 -13.90
C GLY A 560 -11.30 -0.17 -14.77
N GLU A 561 -9.98 -0.02 -14.79
CA GLU A 561 -9.30 1.15 -15.38
C GLU A 561 -9.66 1.41 -16.85
N GLY A 562 -9.90 0.36 -17.63
CA GLY A 562 -10.18 0.46 -19.05
C GLY A 562 -11.46 1.23 -19.39
N VAL A 563 -12.44 1.32 -18.48
CA VAL A 563 -13.70 2.06 -18.72
C VAL A 563 -13.71 3.46 -18.14
N ILE A 564 -12.71 3.85 -17.33
CA ILE A 564 -12.67 5.17 -16.67
C ILE A 564 -12.82 6.34 -17.65
N PRO A 565 -12.11 6.38 -18.81
CA PRO A 565 -12.25 7.50 -19.73
C PRO A 565 -13.68 7.62 -20.31
N ILE A 566 -14.35 6.50 -20.53
CA ILE A 566 -15.73 6.45 -21.03
C ILE A 566 -16.68 6.97 -19.94
N SER A 567 -16.52 6.50 -18.71
CA SER A 567 -17.34 6.94 -17.57
C SER A 567 -17.16 8.42 -17.27
N ASN A 568 -15.93 8.95 -17.32
CA ASN A 568 -15.67 10.38 -17.15
C ASN A 568 -16.44 11.23 -18.17
N LEU A 569 -16.39 10.87 -19.45
CA LEU A 569 -17.12 11.60 -20.50
C LEU A 569 -18.63 11.51 -20.30
N THR A 570 -19.12 10.30 -19.98
CA THR A 570 -20.55 10.05 -19.77
C THR A 570 -21.07 10.86 -18.57
N LEU A 571 -20.33 10.87 -17.46
CA LEU A 571 -20.65 11.66 -16.25
C LEU A 571 -20.59 13.16 -16.51
N ALA A 572 -19.57 13.66 -17.21
CA ALA A 572 -19.46 15.06 -17.55
C ALA A 572 -20.64 15.56 -18.41
N ASN A 573 -21.14 14.70 -19.30
CA ASN A 573 -22.35 14.98 -20.09
C ASN A 573 -23.62 14.92 -19.22
N ALA A 574 -23.70 13.96 -18.30
CA ALA A 574 -24.85 13.81 -17.40
C ALA A 574 -24.97 14.95 -16.37
N ALA A 575 -23.85 15.51 -15.91
CA ALA A 575 -23.81 16.54 -14.87
C ALA A 575 -24.67 17.78 -15.19
N ARG A 576 -24.83 18.12 -16.48
CA ARG A 576 -25.69 19.23 -16.95
C ARG A 576 -27.16 19.04 -16.60
N HIS A 577 -27.58 17.83 -16.28
CA HIS A 577 -28.94 17.50 -15.93
C HIS A 577 -29.28 17.72 -14.45
N GLN A 578 -28.32 18.04 -13.57
CA GLN A 578 -28.59 18.30 -12.15
C GLN A 578 -29.44 17.19 -11.48
N LEU A 579 -29.22 15.94 -11.88
CA LEU A 579 -29.81 14.78 -11.20
C LEU A 579 -28.92 14.37 -10.04
N HIS A 580 -29.48 13.67 -9.05
CA HIS A 580 -28.68 12.92 -8.09
C HIS A 580 -27.96 11.77 -8.82
N ILE A 581 -26.64 11.71 -8.73
CA ILE A 581 -25.82 10.71 -9.42
C ILE A 581 -24.96 9.96 -8.40
N SER A 582 -25.06 8.62 -8.44
CA SER A 582 -24.07 7.70 -7.89
C SER A 582 -23.16 7.22 -9.02
N GLY A 583 -21.89 7.60 -8.99
CA GLY A 583 -20.90 7.28 -10.01
C GLY A 583 -20.47 5.82 -9.92
N ASN A 584 -20.38 5.13 -11.04
CA ASN A 584 -19.91 3.75 -11.13
C ASN A 584 -19.14 3.56 -12.45
N GLY A 585 -18.52 2.41 -12.66
CA GLY A 585 -17.87 2.07 -13.91
C GLY A 585 -16.42 2.53 -13.95
N GLY A 586 -15.57 1.84 -13.20
CA GLY A 586 -14.13 1.87 -13.43
C GLY A 586 -13.20 2.48 -12.38
N PRO A 587 -13.61 3.31 -11.40
CA PRO A 587 -12.66 3.84 -10.42
C PRO A 587 -11.81 2.75 -9.76
N MET A 588 -10.48 2.91 -9.83
CA MET A 588 -9.48 1.98 -9.30
C MET A 588 -8.52 2.66 -8.32
N ASP A 589 -8.73 3.95 -8.03
CA ASP A 589 -8.01 4.72 -7.03
C ASP A 589 -8.84 5.92 -6.55
N TYR A 590 -8.32 6.65 -5.55
CA TYR A 590 -8.98 7.84 -5.01
C TYR A 590 -9.00 9.03 -6.00
N LYS A 591 -8.05 9.11 -6.94
CA LYS A 591 -7.97 10.24 -7.90
C LYS A 591 -9.07 10.16 -8.94
N THR A 592 -9.33 8.96 -9.43
CA THR A 592 -10.40 8.67 -10.38
C THR A 592 -11.76 8.83 -9.71
N ALA A 593 -11.89 8.40 -8.45
CA ALA A 593 -13.07 8.71 -7.64
C ALA A 593 -13.26 10.22 -7.42
N ALA A 594 -12.18 10.97 -7.12
CA ALA A 594 -12.23 12.42 -7.00
C ALA A 594 -12.64 13.12 -8.29
N ASN A 595 -12.20 12.62 -9.47
CA ASN A 595 -12.67 13.14 -10.75
C ASN A 595 -14.19 12.97 -10.89
N PHE A 596 -14.75 11.83 -10.48
CA PHE A 596 -16.20 11.63 -10.49
C PHE A 596 -16.90 12.65 -9.60
N LEU A 597 -16.42 12.82 -8.36
CA LEU A 597 -16.98 13.81 -7.42
C LEU A 597 -16.90 15.23 -8.00
N ALA A 598 -15.75 15.63 -8.56
CA ALA A 598 -15.57 16.93 -9.20
C ALA A 598 -16.56 17.17 -10.36
N LEU A 599 -17.01 16.12 -11.04
CA LEU A 599 -18.04 16.18 -12.08
C LEU A 599 -19.48 16.28 -11.54
N GLY A 600 -19.68 16.38 -10.23
CA GLY A 600 -20.99 16.54 -9.59
C GLY A 600 -21.63 15.24 -9.10
N VAL A 601 -20.91 14.12 -9.17
CA VAL A 601 -21.33 12.86 -8.54
C VAL A 601 -21.31 13.00 -7.03
N GLN A 602 -22.29 12.41 -6.35
CA GLN A 602 -22.42 12.52 -4.88
C GLN A 602 -21.86 11.31 -4.13
N THR A 603 -21.91 10.13 -4.74
CA THR A 603 -21.30 8.89 -4.21
C THR A 603 -20.62 8.12 -5.32
N VAL A 604 -19.55 7.39 -5.03
CA VAL A 604 -18.81 6.56 -6.00
C VAL A 604 -18.89 5.10 -5.56
N GLN A 605 -19.41 4.25 -6.45
CA GLN A 605 -19.54 2.83 -6.24
C GLN A 605 -18.32 2.08 -6.81
N PHE A 606 -17.83 1.10 -6.05
CA PHE A 606 -16.65 0.31 -6.39
C PHE A 606 -16.94 -1.18 -6.51
N CYS A 607 -16.20 -1.85 -7.40
CA CYS A 607 -16.28 -3.30 -7.63
C CYS A 607 -14.88 -3.88 -7.88
N THR A 608 -14.30 -3.55 -9.04
CA THR A 608 -13.04 -4.15 -9.53
C THR A 608 -11.85 -3.91 -8.60
N ILE A 609 -11.78 -2.76 -7.93
CA ILE A 609 -10.69 -2.46 -7.00
C ILE A 609 -10.70 -3.42 -5.80
N VAL A 610 -11.88 -3.84 -5.35
CA VAL A 610 -12.06 -4.75 -4.21
C VAL A 610 -11.71 -6.18 -4.61
N MET A 611 -12.03 -6.59 -5.86
CA MET A 611 -11.55 -7.85 -6.43
C MET A 611 -10.01 -7.95 -6.41
N LYS A 612 -9.33 -6.82 -6.62
CA LYS A 612 -7.86 -6.78 -6.71
C LYS A 612 -7.17 -6.68 -5.35
N TYR A 613 -7.69 -5.84 -4.45
CA TYR A 613 -7.00 -5.47 -3.20
C TYR A 613 -7.73 -5.90 -1.92
N GLY A 614 -8.95 -6.43 -2.03
CA GLY A 614 -9.80 -6.79 -0.89
C GLY A 614 -10.50 -5.59 -0.25
N TYR A 615 -11.36 -5.83 0.75
CA TYR A 615 -12.20 -4.80 1.36
C TYR A 615 -11.43 -3.69 2.07
N GLY A 616 -10.21 -3.95 2.57
CA GLY A 616 -9.37 -2.99 3.29
C GLY A 616 -8.88 -1.81 2.44
N ILE A 617 -9.03 -1.87 1.11
CA ILE A 617 -8.66 -0.79 0.19
C ILE A 617 -9.40 0.53 0.46
N ILE A 618 -10.54 0.48 1.16
CA ILE A 618 -11.29 1.66 1.58
C ILE A 618 -10.43 2.67 2.35
N ASN A 619 -9.51 2.20 3.20
CA ASN A 619 -8.62 3.06 3.97
C ASN A 619 -7.71 3.89 3.06
N ASP A 620 -7.16 3.28 2.01
CA ASP A 620 -6.31 3.97 1.04
C ASP A 620 -7.12 4.91 0.14
N LEU A 621 -8.37 4.54 -0.18
CA LEU A 621 -9.28 5.41 -0.93
C LEU A 621 -9.61 6.68 -0.14
N GLU A 622 -10.01 6.53 1.13
CA GLU A 622 -10.39 7.63 2.01
C GLU A 622 -9.18 8.51 2.35
N SER A 623 -8.06 7.89 2.76
CA SER A 623 -6.84 8.63 3.07
C SER A 623 -6.30 9.36 1.85
N GLY A 624 -6.25 8.70 0.70
CA GLY A 624 -5.80 9.32 -0.55
C GLY A 624 -6.69 10.49 -0.98
N LEU A 625 -8.02 10.35 -0.90
CA LEU A 625 -8.95 11.45 -1.17
C LEU A 625 -8.71 12.63 -0.22
N SER A 626 -8.57 12.34 1.08
CA SER A 626 -8.38 13.33 2.13
C SER A 626 -7.10 14.15 1.95
N TYR A 627 -5.96 13.49 1.73
CA TYR A 627 -4.68 14.18 1.48
C TYR A 627 -4.66 14.94 0.15
N MET A 628 -5.34 14.43 -0.88
CA MET A 628 -5.48 15.15 -2.14
C MET A 628 -6.31 16.43 -1.97
N MET A 629 -7.36 16.39 -1.14
CA MET A 629 -8.14 17.58 -0.81
C MET A 629 -7.29 18.59 -0.03
N GLU A 630 -6.51 18.16 0.96
CA GLU A 630 -5.56 19.02 1.69
C GLU A 630 -4.57 19.69 0.74
N GLU A 631 -3.91 18.93 -0.14
CA GLU A 631 -2.95 19.43 -1.14
C GLU A 631 -3.59 20.49 -2.07
N ARG A 632 -4.87 20.35 -2.37
CA ARG A 632 -5.62 21.24 -3.27
C ARG A 632 -6.33 22.39 -2.55
N GLY A 633 -6.24 22.47 -1.22
CA GLY A 633 -6.96 23.47 -0.42
C GLY A 633 -8.48 23.28 -0.43
N ILE A 634 -8.96 22.06 -0.61
CA ILE A 634 -10.39 21.70 -0.55
C ILE A 634 -10.70 21.23 0.88
N GLY A 635 -11.62 21.92 1.55
CA GLY A 635 -11.89 21.72 2.99
C GLY A 635 -12.91 20.61 3.31
N SER A 636 -13.63 20.09 2.32
CA SER A 636 -14.60 19.00 2.50
C SER A 636 -14.96 18.31 1.19
N VAL A 637 -15.54 17.11 1.27
CA VAL A 637 -16.13 16.43 0.11
C VAL A 637 -17.25 17.26 -0.53
N LYS A 638 -18.00 18.03 0.27
CA LYS A 638 -19.04 18.94 -0.23
C LYS A 638 -18.48 20.01 -1.17
N GLU A 639 -17.30 20.54 -0.89
CA GLU A 639 -16.61 21.49 -1.77
C GLU A 639 -16.02 20.82 -3.01
N LEU A 640 -15.59 19.56 -2.89
CA LEU A 640 -15.11 18.78 -4.04
C LEU A 640 -16.23 18.47 -5.03
N ILE A 641 -17.43 18.13 -4.53
CA ILE A 641 -18.54 17.73 -5.38
C ILE A 641 -18.93 18.87 -6.33
N GLY A 642 -18.79 18.62 -7.63
CA GLY A 642 -19.17 19.57 -8.68
C GLY A 642 -18.18 20.72 -8.87
N CYS A 643 -16.97 20.69 -8.28
CA CYS A 643 -16.01 21.78 -8.42
C CYS A 643 -15.52 22.03 -9.86
N ALA A 644 -15.74 21.07 -10.78
CA ALA A 644 -15.48 21.24 -12.21
C ALA A 644 -16.68 21.83 -13.00
N LEU A 645 -17.85 21.99 -12.38
CA LEU A 645 -19.06 22.52 -12.99
C LEU A 645 -19.09 24.07 -12.95
N PRO A 646 -19.85 24.73 -13.87
CA PRO A 646 -20.72 24.18 -14.91
C PRO A 646 -20.02 23.79 -16.22
N LYS A 647 -18.69 24.00 -16.33
CA LYS A 647 -17.91 23.76 -17.56
C LYS A 647 -16.86 22.65 -17.37
N PRO A 648 -17.28 21.38 -17.18
CA PRO A 648 -16.35 20.28 -16.94
C PRO A 648 -15.52 19.88 -18.17
N ILE A 649 -15.92 20.33 -19.36
CA ILE A 649 -15.26 20.04 -20.63
C ILE A 649 -14.87 21.38 -21.26
N THR A 650 -13.56 21.60 -21.45
CA THR A 650 -13.04 22.70 -22.25
C THR A 650 -13.30 22.41 -23.73
N GLY A 651 -13.94 23.34 -24.44
CA GLY A 651 -14.23 23.17 -25.86
C GLY A 651 -12.95 23.09 -26.69
N PHE A 652 -12.97 22.40 -27.83
CA PHE A 652 -11.77 22.23 -28.68
C PHE A 652 -11.12 23.57 -29.06
N MET A 653 -11.93 24.57 -29.43
CA MET A 653 -11.44 25.90 -29.80
C MET A 653 -10.97 26.74 -28.59
N GLU A 654 -11.34 26.36 -27.37
CA GLU A 654 -10.89 27.01 -26.13
C GLU A 654 -9.55 26.44 -25.62
N LEU A 655 -9.13 25.28 -26.13
CA LEU A 655 -7.83 24.70 -25.80
C LEU A 655 -6.71 25.59 -26.35
N SER A 656 -5.74 25.92 -25.51
CA SER A 656 -4.64 26.80 -25.90
C SER A 656 -3.88 26.24 -27.11
N PRO A 657 -3.72 26.99 -28.22
CA PRO A 657 -2.92 26.56 -29.36
C PRO A 657 -1.41 26.70 -29.10
N VAL A 658 -1.01 27.33 -27.98
CA VAL A 658 0.38 27.62 -27.63
C VAL A 658 1.15 26.32 -27.40
N LYS A 659 2.12 26.03 -28.29
CA LYS A 659 2.91 24.81 -28.21
C LYS A 659 3.96 24.89 -27.12
N LYS A 660 3.94 23.94 -26.19
CA LYS A 660 5.02 23.72 -25.22
C LYS A 660 6.15 22.90 -25.87
N VAL A 661 7.27 22.77 -25.16
CA VAL A 661 8.40 21.90 -25.54
C VAL A 661 8.76 21.00 -24.36
N SER A 662 9.20 19.77 -24.64
CA SER A 662 9.63 18.85 -23.59
C SER A 662 11.03 19.23 -23.07
N SER A 663 11.24 19.11 -21.76
CA SER A 663 12.52 19.26 -21.07
C SER A 663 12.84 18.03 -20.23
N VAL A 664 14.12 17.80 -19.95
CA VAL A 664 14.60 16.69 -19.13
C VAL A 664 15.16 17.18 -17.80
N ASN A 665 14.84 16.46 -16.73
CA ASN A 665 15.60 16.45 -15.48
C ASN A 665 16.64 15.32 -15.57
N GLU A 666 17.92 15.69 -15.69
CA GLU A 666 19.01 14.72 -15.87
C GLU A 666 19.14 13.75 -14.70
N GLU A 667 18.90 14.19 -13.46
CA GLU A 667 19.03 13.37 -12.25
C GLU A 667 17.99 12.24 -12.18
N LEU A 668 16.85 12.42 -12.84
CA LEU A 668 15.79 11.41 -12.92
C LEU A 668 15.93 10.51 -14.17
N CYS A 669 16.81 10.85 -15.11
CA CYS A 669 16.91 10.12 -16.37
C CYS A 669 17.50 8.73 -16.15
N MET A 670 16.82 7.68 -16.64
CA MET A 670 17.36 6.31 -16.63
C MET A 670 18.15 5.96 -17.89
N HIS A 671 18.47 6.94 -18.74
CA HIS A 671 19.26 6.75 -19.98
C HIS A 671 18.72 5.67 -20.93
N CYS A 672 17.41 5.36 -20.87
CA CYS A 672 16.79 4.25 -21.60
C CYS A 672 16.51 4.53 -23.08
N GLY A 673 16.55 5.80 -23.49
CA GLY A 673 16.28 6.21 -24.86
C GLY A 673 14.83 6.09 -25.34
N ASN A 674 13.85 5.65 -24.52
CA ASN A 674 12.46 5.46 -24.98
C ASN A 674 11.84 6.71 -25.64
N CYS A 675 12.24 7.91 -25.18
CA CYS A 675 11.78 9.19 -25.71
C CYS A 675 12.24 9.49 -27.15
N THR A 676 13.26 8.79 -27.68
CA THR A 676 13.70 8.96 -29.08
C THR A 676 12.71 8.38 -30.08
N ARG A 677 11.74 7.59 -29.64
CA ARG A 677 10.56 7.14 -30.43
C ARG A 677 9.58 8.29 -30.71
N CYS A 678 10.02 9.54 -30.58
CA CYS A 678 9.23 10.71 -30.90
C CYS A 678 8.82 10.65 -32.38
N PRO A 679 7.52 10.67 -32.70
CA PRO A 679 7.06 10.57 -34.10
C PRO A 679 7.49 11.77 -34.95
N TYR A 680 7.82 12.90 -34.30
CA TYR A 680 8.31 14.12 -34.95
C TYR A 680 9.84 14.18 -35.02
N LEU A 681 10.54 13.11 -34.62
CA LEU A 681 12.01 13.00 -34.65
C LEU A 681 12.72 14.17 -33.93
N ALA A 682 12.07 14.70 -32.89
CA ALA A 682 12.49 15.90 -32.17
C ALA A 682 13.44 15.61 -31.00
N ILE A 683 13.79 14.34 -30.74
CA ILE A 683 14.60 13.95 -29.58
C ILE A 683 15.75 13.06 -30.04
N LYS A 684 16.97 13.46 -29.70
CA LYS A 684 18.19 12.67 -29.85
C LYS A 684 18.85 12.48 -28.49
N LEU A 685 19.75 11.53 -28.36
CA LEU A 685 20.56 11.38 -27.15
C LEU A 685 21.91 12.09 -27.34
N ASP A 686 22.39 12.76 -26.29
CA ASP A 686 23.76 13.27 -26.24
C ASP A 686 24.78 12.14 -25.96
N GLY A 687 26.06 12.50 -25.81
CA GLY A 687 27.13 11.56 -25.48
C GLY A 687 26.99 10.88 -24.12
N ARG A 688 26.17 11.44 -23.21
CA ARG A 688 25.82 10.86 -21.90
C ARG A 688 24.51 10.06 -21.95
N LYS A 689 23.96 9.83 -23.13
CA LYS A 689 22.66 9.18 -23.36
C LYS A 689 21.47 9.94 -22.74
N ILE A 690 21.60 11.26 -22.54
CA ILE A 690 20.54 12.13 -22.04
C ILE A 690 19.79 12.72 -23.23
N PRO A 691 18.44 12.77 -23.21
CA PRO A 691 17.68 13.32 -24.32
C PRO A 691 17.88 14.82 -24.48
N VAL A 692 18.28 15.20 -25.68
CA VAL A 692 18.33 16.58 -26.20
C VAL A 692 17.16 16.77 -27.13
N ILE A 693 16.37 17.82 -26.87
CA ILE A 693 15.14 18.12 -27.59
C ILE A 693 15.44 19.21 -28.62
N ASP A 694 15.15 18.92 -29.88
CA ASP A 694 15.16 19.89 -30.98
C ASP A 694 13.86 20.71 -30.93
N PRO A 695 13.92 22.00 -30.54
CA PRO A 695 12.74 22.83 -30.41
C PRO A 695 12.07 23.11 -31.76
N ALA A 696 12.79 23.10 -32.88
CA ALA A 696 12.21 23.35 -34.20
C ALA A 696 11.31 22.19 -34.65
N LYS A 697 11.65 20.95 -34.26
CA LYS A 697 10.86 19.76 -34.60
C LYS A 697 9.81 19.39 -33.57
N CYS A 698 10.03 19.74 -32.31
CA CYS A 698 9.08 19.40 -31.27
C CYS A 698 7.78 20.16 -31.52
N ILE A 699 6.65 19.47 -31.67
CA ILE A 699 5.33 20.12 -31.79
C ILE A 699 4.56 20.15 -30.45
N GLY A 700 5.19 19.68 -29.37
CA GLY A 700 4.59 19.70 -28.04
C GLY A 700 3.47 18.68 -27.79
N CYS A 701 3.44 17.55 -28.51
CA CYS A 701 2.40 16.51 -28.35
C CYS A 701 2.41 15.79 -26.98
N SER A 702 3.45 16.00 -26.16
CA SER A 702 3.64 15.43 -24.82
C SER A 702 3.80 13.91 -24.70
N ILE A 703 3.76 13.13 -25.79
CA ILE A 703 3.83 11.66 -25.70
C ILE A 703 5.11 11.16 -25.04
N CYS A 704 6.25 11.83 -25.28
CA CYS A 704 7.54 11.51 -24.68
C CYS A 704 7.55 11.74 -23.16
N VAL A 705 6.82 12.75 -22.68
CA VAL A 705 6.59 13.03 -21.25
C VAL A 705 5.71 11.94 -20.64
N GLN A 706 4.55 11.66 -21.25
CA GLN A 706 3.58 10.67 -20.75
C GLN A 706 4.11 9.22 -20.78
N LYS A 707 5.11 8.92 -21.62
CA LYS A 707 5.75 7.60 -21.74
C LYS A 707 7.15 7.54 -21.12
N CYS A 708 7.55 8.55 -20.34
CA CYS A 708 8.84 8.53 -19.64
C CYS A 708 8.76 7.60 -18.42
N PHE A 709 9.54 6.52 -18.42
CA PHE A 709 9.48 5.50 -17.36
C PHE A 709 9.87 6.02 -15.98
N SER A 710 10.74 7.02 -15.89
CA SER A 710 11.16 7.62 -14.62
C SER A 710 10.49 8.97 -14.32
N GLY A 711 9.61 9.45 -15.20
CA GLY A 711 9.04 10.80 -15.07
C GLY A 711 10.07 11.93 -15.22
N ALA A 712 11.24 11.66 -15.80
CA ALA A 712 12.30 12.65 -15.99
C ALA A 712 11.95 13.77 -16.99
N LEU A 713 10.97 13.56 -17.85
CA LEU A 713 10.56 14.54 -18.86
C LEU A 713 9.34 15.33 -18.38
N SER A 714 9.29 16.62 -18.70
CA SER A 714 8.15 17.50 -18.43
C SER A 714 7.88 18.46 -19.59
N MET A 715 6.67 18.99 -19.69
CA MET A 715 6.35 20.03 -20.69
C MET A 715 6.59 21.42 -20.09
N ARG A 716 7.44 22.24 -20.73
CA ARG A 716 7.71 23.62 -20.32
C ARG A 716 7.30 24.63 -21.39
N LYS A 717 7.17 25.89 -20.99
CA LYS A 717 7.05 27.00 -21.93
C LYS A 717 8.29 27.07 -22.82
N ARG A 718 8.09 27.47 -24.08
CA ARG A 718 9.18 27.78 -24.99
C ARG A 718 9.81 29.11 -24.64
N THR A 719 11.11 29.22 -24.83
CA THR A 719 11.81 30.51 -24.81
C THR A 719 11.50 31.30 -26.09
N ALA A 720 11.78 32.61 -26.09
CA ALA A 720 11.59 33.44 -27.28
C ALA A 720 12.34 32.90 -28.51
N LYS A 721 13.58 32.40 -28.31
CA LYS A 721 14.40 31.79 -29.36
C LYS A 721 13.80 30.48 -29.91
N GLU A 722 13.17 29.68 -29.05
CA GLU A 722 12.52 28.44 -29.47
C GLU A 722 11.17 28.66 -30.16
N LEU A 723 10.55 29.82 -29.94
CA LEU A 723 9.35 30.24 -30.67
C LEU A 723 9.72 30.75 -32.07
N SER A 724 10.79 31.54 -32.20
CA SER A 724 11.20 32.09 -33.51
C SER A 724 11.61 31.03 -34.53
N VAL A 725 11.99 29.82 -34.10
CA VAL A 725 12.35 28.70 -34.99
C VAL A 725 11.18 27.79 -35.36
N MET A 726 9.96 28.10 -34.90
CA MET A 726 8.73 27.37 -35.28
C MET A 726 8.04 27.92 -36.52
N GLU A 727 8.39 29.14 -36.95
CA GLU A 727 7.72 29.87 -38.04
C GLU A 727 8.21 29.45 -39.44
N HIS A 728 8.92 28.31 -39.54
CA HIS A 728 9.37 27.70 -40.78
C HIS A 728 8.85 26.27 -40.94
#